data_AF-A0A937QBS8-F1
#
_entry.id   AF-A0A937QBS8-F1
#
_cell.length_a   1.000
_cell.length_b   1.000
_cell.length_c   1.000
_cell.angle_alpha   90.00
_cell.angle_beta   90.00
_cell.angle_gamma   90.00
#
_symmetry.space_group_name_H-M   'P 1'
#
loop_
_entity.id
_entity.type
_entity.pdbx_description
1 polymer ?
#
loop_
_entity_poly.entity_id
_entity_poly.type
_entity_poly.pdbx_seq_one_letter_code
_entity_poly.pdbx_strand_id
1 'polypeptide(L)'
;MPTEENDKYVVIFQPSGCRGYVDKGKTLKEASIVLGVDIEGVCGEQAICGTCKVRIEEGYFEKYAIKSTRDHLSPMGPTERKFFNIRQEEEGYRLACQAKILGDVVIFVPEESRMGKQVVRKAATDRPMRVNPAVKKYYVELSKATLKDTLGDWERITNELKKQFELDNLTIDYQVLLELQNAVRQGDWKVTVSVWHGKEVIKVEPGRVEKVYGLAVDVGTSTVAGYLCDLTDGSVVVTASMMNPQVVYGEDVMSRISYTMTNPNGLDVLNKAIIDGLNGIVEEVAATANIKRQDIVDMSIVGNTCMHHIFLNIDPKYIGRSPFPPAQHHSIDIKARDWGLRILPEAERVDVGGYPPCQVACPAGVNGQDFLYLTAQGKYKDALELVRLAIPFAGVLGRVCTHPCETNCERENVEEPLSIRSLHRFIADYEFRSGKEKATPIEKTKEDAVAIIGSGPAGLACAYDLVRNGYHVTVFEAAPESGGMLRYGIPEYRLDRQVLDNEISFIEELGVEIKTNSPVKNLDDIFAQGYKAIFVATGAWTSQKMNIPGEEAEGVIYAIDFLNKVNSGSEVELGNKVLVIGGGSVGIDAARVSMRLGAKQVHLLCLETRDLTSKDRMPAQDLEIEHAEEEGVVIHPSLGPTKILAEEGRAVGMETVICTSVIDSEGKFNPKFAADAGPTIEADTVIVAIGQRPDEKDFSEFNKGSSGTIKADDTTLETNIKGVFAGGDAVSGPADVISAVAAGKEAAISIELYFAGMDIKESRPLPLKAIEEVPKEGLSQEARQIMPVMEPEKRTGFAEVELGFEKEMATQECRRCLNCGIYAQKELGESAEVRGIGIKISPGAYIHVLPIEAGFVGADNVGVLIAEAPYNQDSIELIIDIGTNGELIFGNRERLVSASCATGPAFEGAELKFGMRAAPGAIEKLEIDKETLEVRYKIIDEDRWSTEMEPEEIGAKGICGSGIIDAIPQLFLAGIIDKTGRFKKDLPTPRFRMNEGSPEFVIAWAKETSIGQDIVVCQNDIRAIQLGKGAMYAGTKILLKTLGVDKLDKVILAGAFGSYIDKQSAALLGMFPDCAPENLYSVGNAAGDGARMALLDVDKRKEADEFARKVEYIELTVEPTFEKIFMQSMWLPHMKDDFPHLKDLLPKEK
;
A
#
# COMPACT_ATOMS: atom_id res chain seq x y z
N MET A 1 -16.07 -52.64 5.45
CA MET A 1 -15.01 -52.26 6.40
C MET A 1 -14.97 -50.74 6.41
N PRO A 2 -15.38 -50.06 7.49
CA PRO A 2 -15.00 -48.66 7.69
C PRO A 2 -13.62 -48.65 8.35
N THR A 3 -12.63 -48.10 7.65
CA THR A 3 -11.27 -47.86 8.18
C THR A 3 -11.29 -46.60 9.05
N GLU A 4 -10.59 -46.71 10.19
CA GLU A 4 -10.42 -45.73 11.26
C GLU A 4 -10.09 -44.31 10.75
N GLU A 5 -10.89 -43.32 11.16
CA GLU A 5 -10.52 -41.90 11.04
C GLU A 5 -9.40 -41.60 12.04
N ASN A 6 -8.29 -41.02 11.55
CA ASN A 6 -7.16 -40.60 12.38
C ASN A 6 -7.59 -39.54 13.42
N ASP A 7 -7.60 -39.89 14.70
CA ASP A 7 -7.97 -39.02 15.83
C ASP A 7 -6.83 -38.07 16.29
N LYS A 8 -5.83 -37.84 15.42
CA LYS A 8 -4.65 -37.02 15.70
C LYS A 8 -4.45 -35.95 14.64
N TYR A 9 -4.07 -34.76 15.09
CA TYR A 9 -3.76 -33.61 14.23
C TYR A 9 -2.32 -33.15 14.42
N VAL A 10 -1.76 -32.56 13.37
CA VAL A 10 -0.42 -31.98 13.40
C VAL A 10 -0.49 -30.60 14.05
N VAL A 11 0.28 -30.42 15.12
CA VAL A 11 0.44 -29.11 15.78
C VAL A 11 1.88 -28.65 15.56
N ILE A 12 2.04 -27.41 15.12
CA ILE A 12 3.34 -26.80 14.88
C ILE A 12 3.46 -25.53 15.71
N PHE A 13 4.43 -25.49 16.61
CA PHE A 13 4.74 -24.30 17.38
C PHE A 13 5.86 -23.52 16.70
N GLN A 14 5.55 -22.28 16.34
CA GLN A 14 6.51 -21.31 15.85
C GLN A 14 6.82 -20.30 16.97
N PRO A 15 8.08 -19.90 17.15
CA PRO A 15 9.22 -20.16 16.27
C PRO A 15 10.15 -21.30 16.73
N SER A 16 9.75 -22.10 17.72
CA SER A 16 10.60 -23.22 18.17
C SER A 16 10.77 -24.31 17.10
N GLY A 17 9.88 -24.35 16.10
CA GLY A 17 9.86 -25.38 15.06
C GLY A 17 9.38 -26.73 15.56
N CYS A 18 9.05 -26.86 16.86
CA CYS A 18 8.59 -28.09 17.46
C CYS A 18 7.24 -28.49 16.84
N ARG A 19 7.16 -29.74 16.35
CA ARG A 19 5.98 -30.26 15.67
C ARG A 19 5.75 -31.73 16.00
N GLY A 20 4.50 -32.14 15.98
CA GLY A 20 4.14 -33.55 16.13
C GLY A 20 2.64 -33.77 16.11
N TYR A 21 2.26 -35.05 16.16
CA TYR A 21 0.85 -35.46 16.21
C TYR A 21 0.32 -35.39 17.63
N VAL A 22 -0.79 -34.68 17.81
CA VAL A 22 -1.47 -34.51 19.08
C VAL A 22 -2.91 -35.01 18.96
N ASP A 23 -3.39 -35.71 19.98
CA ASP A 23 -4.76 -36.24 20.01
C ASP A 23 -5.79 -35.10 19.99
N LYS A 24 -6.87 -35.31 19.24
CA LYS A 24 -8.00 -34.39 19.16
C LYS A 24 -8.54 -34.03 20.55
N GLY A 25 -8.83 -32.75 20.77
CA GLY A 25 -9.44 -32.25 22.00
C GLY A 25 -8.46 -31.90 23.14
N LYS A 26 -7.17 -32.21 22.99
CA LYS A 26 -6.10 -31.68 23.88
C LYS A 26 -5.97 -30.17 23.73
N THR A 27 -5.54 -29.50 24.79
CA THR A 27 -5.25 -28.07 24.76
C THR A 27 -3.91 -27.79 24.09
N LEU A 28 -3.72 -26.57 23.58
CA LEU A 28 -2.42 -26.13 23.09
C LEU A 28 -1.34 -26.16 24.19
N LYS A 29 -1.70 -25.98 25.46
CA LYS A 29 -0.76 -26.09 26.58
C LYS A 29 -0.30 -27.53 26.82
N GLU A 30 -1.21 -28.50 26.76
CA GLU A 30 -0.88 -29.92 26.82
C GLU A 30 -0.01 -30.34 25.63
N ALA A 31 -0.34 -29.85 24.42
CA ALA A 31 0.47 -30.04 23.22
C ALA A 31 1.88 -29.46 23.39
N SER A 32 2.01 -28.30 24.02
CA SER A 32 3.30 -27.66 24.26
C SER A 32 4.20 -28.54 25.14
N ILE A 33 3.67 -29.16 26.19
CA ILE A 33 4.44 -30.07 27.07
C ILE A 33 4.89 -31.31 26.31
N VAL A 34 4.00 -31.92 25.52
CA VAL A 34 4.32 -33.12 24.73
C VAL A 34 5.40 -32.85 23.70
N LEU A 35 5.37 -31.66 23.08
CA LEU A 35 6.30 -31.26 22.02
C LEU A 35 7.52 -30.49 22.53
N GLY A 36 7.71 -30.36 23.85
CA GLY A 36 8.88 -29.70 24.45
C GLY A 36 8.93 -28.18 24.22
N VAL A 37 7.77 -27.51 24.18
CA VAL A 37 7.64 -26.06 23.99
C VAL A 37 7.27 -25.38 25.31
N ASP A 38 8.15 -24.48 25.74
CA ASP A 38 7.99 -23.70 26.96
C ASP A 38 6.99 -22.54 26.77
N ILE A 39 5.75 -22.75 27.22
CA ILE A 39 4.72 -21.71 27.33
C ILE A 39 4.48 -21.40 28.81
N GLU A 40 4.56 -20.15 29.24
CA GLU A 40 4.43 -19.78 30.64
C GLU A 40 3.00 -19.98 31.17
N GLY A 41 2.85 -20.69 32.29
CA GLY A 41 1.54 -21.10 32.82
C GLY A 41 1.45 -21.07 34.34
N VAL A 42 1.59 -19.91 34.95
CA VAL A 42 1.67 -19.73 36.42
C VAL A 42 0.38 -20.06 37.19
N CYS A 43 -0.76 -20.19 36.51
CA CYS A 43 -2.06 -20.44 37.16
C CYS A 43 -2.60 -21.87 37.07
N GLY A 44 -1.82 -22.84 36.59
CA GLY A 44 -2.27 -24.23 36.48
C GLY A 44 -3.51 -24.42 35.59
N GLU A 45 -3.52 -23.77 34.42
CA GLU A 45 -4.57 -23.89 33.39
C GLU A 45 -5.96 -23.37 33.77
N GLN A 46 -6.08 -22.60 34.85
CA GLN A 46 -7.35 -22.01 35.31
C GLN A 46 -7.77 -20.72 34.56
N ALA A 47 -6.98 -20.26 33.59
CA ALA A 47 -7.22 -19.04 32.81
C ALA A 47 -7.44 -17.78 33.67
N ILE A 48 -6.62 -17.57 34.70
CA ILE A 48 -6.66 -16.39 35.59
C ILE A 48 -5.46 -15.44 35.45
N CYS A 49 -4.33 -15.90 34.88
CA CYS A 49 -3.10 -15.11 34.80
C CYS A 49 -2.84 -14.47 33.43
N GLY A 50 -3.34 -15.07 32.34
CA GLY A 50 -3.12 -14.58 30.98
C GLY A 50 -1.68 -14.68 30.46
N THR A 51 -0.79 -15.48 31.07
CA THR A 51 0.63 -15.60 30.66
C THR A 51 0.85 -16.58 29.49
N CYS A 52 -0.12 -17.44 29.20
CA CYS A 52 -0.02 -18.50 28.19
C CYS A 52 -0.60 -18.06 26.83
N LYS A 53 -0.36 -16.80 26.43
CA LYS A 53 -0.90 -16.27 25.17
C LYS A 53 -0.21 -16.94 24.00
N VAL A 54 -0.99 -17.28 22.99
CA VAL A 54 -0.52 -17.80 21.71
C VAL A 54 -1.38 -17.21 20.61
N ARG A 55 -0.90 -17.23 19.37
CA ARG A 55 -1.66 -16.74 18.22
C ARG A 55 -1.78 -17.84 17.18
N ILE A 56 -2.99 -18.07 16.67
CA ILE A 56 -3.18 -18.97 15.53
C ILE A 56 -2.78 -18.27 14.24
N GLU A 57 -2.07 -19.00 13.38
CA GLU A 57 -1.58 -18.49 12.10
C GLU A 57 -2.38 -19.14 10.99
N GLU A 58 -3.08 -18.33 10.20
CA GLU A 58 -3.99 -18.81 9.17
C GLU A 58 -3.35 -18.79 7.78
N GLY A 59 -3.68 -19.80 6.98
CA GLY A 59 -3.18 -19.92 5.62
C GLY A 59 -2.77 -21.33 5.24
N TYR A 60 -2.23 -21.46 4.04
CA TYR A 60 -1.64 -22.70 3.57
C TYR A 60 -0.12 -22.66 3.76
N PHE A 61 0.42 -23.63 4.50
CA PHE A 61 1.83 -23.74 4.81
C PHE A 61 2.43 -24.93 4.04
N GLU A 62 2.91 -24.68 2.82
CA GLU A 62 3.35 -25.71 1.88
C GLU A 62 4.45 -26.63 2.44
N LYS A 63 5.43 -26.08 3.18
CA LYS A 63 6.50 -26.84 3.84
C LYS A 63 5.97 -27.98 4.73
N TYR A 64 4.81 -27.76 5.33
CA TYR A 64 4.18 -28.71 6.26
C TYR A 64 3.03 -29.48 5.61
N ALA A 65 2.64 -29.09 4.40
CA ALA A 65 1.46 -29.59 3.70
C ALA A 65 0.17 -29.48 4.55
N ILE A 66 0.06 -28.45 5.39
CA ILE A 66 -1.14 -28.20 6.22
C ILE A 66 -1.81 -26.88 5.88
N LYS A 67 -3.13 -26.86 6.01
CA LYS A 67 -3.95 -25.65 6.03
C LYS A 67 -4.29 -25.37 7.49
N SER A 68 -3.95 -24.21 8.01
CA SER A 68 -4.26 -23.79 9.37
C SER A 68 -5.36 -22.72 9.31
N THR A 69 -6.41 -22.87 10.12
CA THR A 69 -7.55 -21.94 10.20
C THR A 69 -8.05 -21.86 11.63
N ARG A 70 -8.73 -20.76 12.00
CA ARG A 70 -9.37 -20.61 13.33
C ARG A 70 -10.27 -21.76 13.74
N ASP A 71 -10.97 -22.36 12.77
CA ASP A 71 -11.88 -23.48 13.00
C ASP A 71 -11.16 -24.78 13.41
N HIS A 72 -9.82 -24.82 13.28
CA HIS A 72 -9.00 -25.91 13.79
C HIS A 72 -8.72 -25.80 15.30
N LEU A 73 -9.21 -24.74 15.96
CA LEU A 73 -9.26 -24.63 17.42
C LEU A 73 -10.71 -24.52 17.90
N SER A 74 -10.98 -24.95 19.13
CA SER A 74 -12.29 -24.76 19.75
C SER A 74 -12.66 -23.28 19.83
N PRO A 75 -13.94 -22.89 19.73
CA PRO A 75 -14.38 -21.50 19.86
C PRO A 75 -13.88 -20.85 21.16
N MET A 76 -13.62 -19.55 21.12
CA MET A 76 -13.15 -18.79 22.29
C MET A 76 -14.23 -18.73 23.37
N GLY A 77 -13.90 -19.20 24.57
CA GLY A 77 -14.79 -19.19 25.73
C GLY A 77 -14.86 -17.83 26.44
N PRO A 78 -15.89 -17.58 27.28
CA PRO A 78 -16.06 -16.32 28.01
C PRO A 78 -14.98 -16.08 29.09
N THR A 79 -14.28 -17.12 29.54
CA THR A 79 -13.12 -17.02 30.45
C THR A 79 -11.88 -16.53 29.73
N GLU A 80 -11.64 -17.03 28.52
CA GLU A 80 -10.52 -16.69 27.65
C GLU A 80 -10.65 -15.26 27.10
N ARG A 81 -11.86 -14.85 26.71
CA ARG A 81 -12.18 -13.55 26.10
C ARG A 81 -11.74 -12.34 26.92
N LYS A 82 -11.65 -12.46 28.25
CA LYS A 82 -11.30 -11.34 29.15
C LYS A 82 -9.84 -10.87 29.03
N PHE A 83 -8.98 -11.65 28.39
CA PHE A 83 -7.54 -11.37 28.30
C PHE A 83 -7.12 -10.71 26.98
N PHE A 84 -8.07 -10.55 26.05
CA PHE A 84 -7.82 -10.06 24.72
C PHE A 84 -8.79 -8.90 24.43
N ASN A 85 -8.28 -7.86 23.78
CA ASN A 85 -9.14 -6.85 23.17
C ASN A 85 -9.66 -7.36 21.82
N ILE A 86 -10.61 -6.63 21.22
CA ILE A 86 -11.22 -6.99 19.92
C ILE A 86 -10.14 -7.25 18.86
N ARG A 87 -9.12 -6.39 18.82
CA ARG A 87 -7.98 -6.54 17.90
C ARG A 87 -7.20 -7.84 18.11
N GLN A 88 -6.90 -8.22 19.35
CA GLN A 88 -6.18 -9.46 19.65
C GLN A 88 -7.04 -10.70 19.31
N GLU A 89 -8.35 -10.63 19.52
CA GLU A 89 -9.26 -11.68 19.03
C GLU A 89 -9.23 -11.77 17.49
N GLU A 90 -9.29 -10.63 16.80
CA GLU A 90 -9.19 -10.53 15.34
C GLU A 90 -7.83 -10.92 14.78
N GLU A 91 -6.75 -10.81 15.55
CA GLU A 91 -5.41 -11.29 15.18
C GLU A 91 -5.22 -12.78 15.51
N GLY A 92 -6.20 -13.45 16.12
CA GLY A 92 -6.17 -14.88 16.39
C GLY A 92 -5.48 -15.24 17.71
N TYR A 93 -5.34 -14.30 18.64
CA TYR A 93 -4.80 -14.62 19.96
C TYR A 93 -5.74 -15.50 20.78
N ARG A 94 -5.15 -16.48 21.47
CA ARG A 94 -5.79 -17.48 22.30
C ARG A 94 -4.99 -17.70 23.57
N LEU A 95 -5.63 -18.22 24.62
CA LEU A 95 -4.94 -18.79 25.77
C LEU A 95 -4.66 -20.27 25.47
N ALA A 96 -3.39 -20.67 25.49
CA ALA A 96 -2.99 -22.03 25.17
C ALA A 96 -3.66 -23.08 26.07
N CYS A 97 -3.97 -22.71 27.33
CA CYS A 97 -4.63 -23.60 28.28
C CYS A 97 -6.15 -23.74 28.08
N GLN A 98 -6.76 -23.01 27.14
CA GLN A 98 -8.20 -23.07 26.85
C GLN A 98 -8.49 -23.52 25.42
N ALA A 99 -7.64 -23.17 24.46
CA ALA A 99 -7.80 -23.55 23.06
C ALA A 99 -7.54 -25.05 22.86
N LYS A 100 -8.58 -25.79 22.47
CA LYS A 100 -8.51 -27.22 22.14
C LYS A 100 -8.31 -27.45 20.65
N ILE A 101 -7.50 -28.46 20.31
CA ILE A 101 -7.14 -28.79 18.93
C ILE A 101 -8.25 -29.61 18.25
N LEU A 102 -8.75 -29.12 17.11
CA LEU A 102 -9.82 -29.71 16.30
C LEU A 102 -9.39 -30.01 14.85
N GLY A 103 -8.22 -29.52 14.42
CA GLY A 103 -7.61 -29.73 13.11
C GLY A 103 -6.11 -29.42 13.12
N ASP A 104 -5.45 -29.58 11.97
CA ASP A 104 -4.02 -29.27 11.83
C ASP A 104 -3.76 -27.76 11.99
N VAL A 105 -2.82 -27.37 12.83
CA VAL A 105 -2.70 -25.96 13.24
C VAL A 105 -1.26 -25.49 13.40
N VAL A 106 -1.00 -24.27 12.93
CA VAL A 106 0.24 -23.52 13.18
C VAL A 106 -0.03 -22.48 14.27
N ILE A 107 0.77 -22.52 15.33
CA ILE A 107 0.63 -21.67 16.51
C ILE A 107 1.91 -20.85 16.70
N PHE A 108 1.79 -19.53 16.66
CA PHE A 108 2.84 -18.63 17.08
C PHE A 108 2.81 -18.46 18.61
N VAL A 109 3.96 -18.64 19.26
CA VAL A 109 4.15 -18.40 20.69
C VAL A 109 4.90 -17.07 20.84
N PRO A 110 4.25 -15.98 21.27
CA PRO A 110 4.89 -14.69 21.54
C PRO A 110 6.02 -14.80 22.57
N GLU A 111 7.05 -13.96 22.47
CA GLU A 111 8.18 -13.96 23.42
C GLU A 111 7.73 -13.75 24.86
N GLU A 112 6.74 -12.88 25.10
CA GLU A 112 6.13 -12.63 26.42
C GLU A 112 5.49 -13.87 27.06
N SER A 113 5.21 -14.91 26.27
CA SER A 113 4.64 -16.18 26.74
C SER A 113 5.66 -17.31 26.79
N ARG A 114 6.94 -17.06 26.46
CA ARG A 114 8.02 -18.06 26.54
C ARG A 114 8.74 -17.95 27.89
N MET A 115 9.05 -19.10 28.51
CA MET A 115 9.83 -19.10 29.75
C MET A 115 11.30 -18.80 29.45
N GLY A 116 11.72 -17.57 29.76
CA GLY A 116 13.07 -17.06 29.56
C GLY A 116 13.15 -16.13 28.35
N LYS A 117 13.50 -14.86 28.58
CA LYS A 117 13.85 -13.93 27.50
C LYS A 117 15.02 -14.51 26.72
N GLN A 118 14.79 -14.92 25.48
CA GLN A 118 15.86 -15.32 24.58
C GLN A 118 16.64 -14.06 24.20
N VAL A 119 17.66 -13.71 24.98
CA VAL A 119 18.57 -12.61 24.65
C VAL A 119 19.52 -13.10 23.57
N VAL A 120 19.17 -12.88 22.29
CA VAL A 120 20.10 -13.11 21.18
C VAL A 120 21.14 -11.98 21.21
N ARG A 121 22.23 -12.16 21.95
CA ARG A 121 23.28 -11.13 22.02
C ARG A 121 24.08 -11.07 20.72
N LYS A 122 23.61 -10.30 19.74
CA LYS A 122 24.43 -9.80 18.63
C LYS A 122 25.21 -8.57 19.09
N ALA A 123 26.16 -8.73 20.02
CA ALA A 123 26.97 -7.61 20.50
C ALA A 123 27.73 -6.94 19.33
N ALA A 124 27.67 -5.61 19.24
CA ALA A 124 28.40 -4.85 18.25
C ALA A 124 29.92 -5.01 18.46
N THR A 125 30.69 -5.08 17.38
CA THR A 125 32.15 -5.07 17.50
C THR A 125 32.63 -3.67 17.88
N ASP A 126 33.64 -3.59 18.75
CA ASP A 126 34.31 -2.35 19.16
C ASP A 126 35.32 -1.89 18.09
N ARG A 127 34.84 -1.79 16.85
CA ARG A 127 35.64 -1.38 15.70
C ARG A 127 35.57 0.15 15.56
N PRO A 128 36.72 0.86 15.47
CA PRO A 128 36.72 2.29 15.20
C PRO A 128 36.18 2.55 13.79
N MET A 129 35.18 3.42 13.68
CA MET A 129 34.54 3.78 12.42
C MET A 129 34.77 5.25 12.10
N ARG A 130 34.99 5.57 10.82
CA ARG A 130 35.05 6.96 10.36
C ARG A 130 33.65 7.57 10.43
N VAL A 131 33.57 8.80 10.91
CA VAL A 131 32.31 9.53 11.07
C VAL A 131 32.21 10.62 10.01
N ASN A 132 31.39 10.36 9.01
CA ASN A 132 30.96 11.29 7.95
C ASN A 132 29.50 10.97 7.55
N PRO A 133 28.53 11.14 8.47
CA PRO A 133 27.16 10.70 8.27
C PRO A 133 26.44 11.51 7.19
N ALA A 134 25.36 10.94 6.64
CA ALA A 134 24.52 11.60 5.65
C ALA A 134 23.79 12.82 6.24
N VAL A 135 23.43 12.75 7.52
CA VAL A 135 22.77 13.84 8.26
C VAL A 135 23.76 14.57 9.15
N LYS A 136 23.84 15.89 8.99
CA LYS A 136 24.67 16.78 9.83
C LYS A 136 23.80 17.85 10.47
N LYS A 137 24.09 18.19 11.73
CA LYS A 137 23.41 19.26 12.47
C LYS A 137 24.18 20.57 12.42
N TYR A 138 23.47 21.66 12.20
CA TYR A 138 24.00 23.01 12.11
C TYR A 138 23.24 23.92 13.07
N TYR A 139 23.93 24.47 14.06
CA TYR A 139 23.35 25.46 14.96
C TYR A 139 23.46 26.85 14.33
N VAL A 140 22.34 27.56 14.25
CA VAL A 140 22.27 28.92 13.69
C VAL A 140 21.52 29.86 14.63
N GLU A 141 21.99 31.11 14.68
CA GLU A 141 21.29 32.20 15.36
C GLU A 141 20.72 33.15 14.30
N LEU A 142 19.40 33.29 14.30
CA LEU A 142 18.65 34.03 13.29
C LEU A 142 18.44 35.47 13.72
N SER A 143 18.40 36.39 12.76
CA SER A 143 17.96 37.75 13.02
C SER A 143 16.48 37.78 13.40
N LYS A 144 16.14 38.46 14.50
CA LYS A 144 14.74 38.65 14.93
C LYS A 144 13.97 39.39 13.85
N ALA A 145 12.77 38.91 13.50
CA ALA A 145 11.88 39.62 12.59
C ALA A 145 11.46 40.96 13.18
N THR A 146 11.44 41.99 12.34
CA THR A 146 11.02 43.35 12.71
C THR A 146 10.14 43.92 11.60
N LEU A 147 9.44 45.03 11.86
CA LEU A 147 8.70 45.73 10.81
C LEU A 147 9.58 46.21 9.62
N LYS A 148 10.91 46.28 9.80
CA LYS A 148 11.86 46.64 8.74
C LYS A 148 12.46 45.43 8.01
N ASP A 149 12.37 44.26 8.61
CA ASP A 149 12.92 43.00 8.08
C ASP A 149 11.80 41.95 8.16
N THR A 150 11.04 41.86 7.07
CA THR A 150 9.86 40.99 6.91
C THR A 150 10.19 39.65 6.25
N LEU A 151 11.47 39.25 6.22
CA LEU A 151 11.91 38.00 5.62
C LEU A 151 11.27 36.79 6.34
N GLY A 152 10.86 35.77 5.58
CA GLY A 152 10.34 34.52 6.12
C GLY A 152 11.41 33.71 6.86
N ASP A 153 10.98 32.84 7.78
CA ASP A 153 11.91 32.07 8.62
C ASP A 153 12.74 31.07 7.83
N TRP A 154 12.19 30.54 6.73
CA TRP A 154 12.92 29.66 5.82
C TRP A 154 14.08 30.39 5.16
N GLU A 155 13.83 31.59 4.64
CA GLU A 155 14.87 32.45 4.06
C GLU A 155 15.89 32.89 5.12
N ARG A 156 15.47 33.12 6.38
CA ARG A 156 16.40 33.44 7.48
C ARG A 156 17.36 32.28 7.75
N ILE A 157 16.84 31.06 7.83
CA ILE A 157 17.63 29.85 8.06
C ILE A 157 18.58 29.60 6.90
N THR A 158 18.09 29.60 5.67
CA THR A 158 18.94 29.36 4.48
C THR A 158 20.03 30.41 4.33
N ASN A 159 19.75 31.68 4.62
CA ASN A 159 20.77 32.73 4.62
C ASN A 159 21.86 32.48 5.66
N GLU A 160 21.51 32.09 6.89
CA GLU A 160 22.51 31.86 7.93
C GLU A 160 23.29 30.56 7.69
N LEU A 161 22.64 29.51 7.16
CA LEU A 161 23.32 28.28 6.74
C LEU A 161 24.32 28.53 5.62
N LYS A 162 23.94 29.33 4.61
CA LYS A 162 24.84 29.73 3.52
C LYS A 162 26.02 30.55 4.03
N LYS A 163 25.76 31.50 4.94
CA LYS A 163 26.77 32.40 5.48
C LYS A 163 27.76 31.73 6.42
N GLN A 164 27.31 30.81 7.27
CA GLN A 164 28.16 30.17 8.28
C GLN A 164 28.78 28.86 7.81
N PHE A 165 28.10 28.11 6.95
CA PHE A 165 28.48 26.72 6.60
C PHE A 165 28.60 26.47 5.10
N GLU A 166 28.51 27.52 4.27
CA GLU A 166 28.61 27.43 2.80
C GLU A 166 27.59 26.47 2.16
N LEU A 167 26.44 26.25 2.83
CA LEU A 167 25.34 25.45 2.31
C LEU A 167 24.38 26.31 1.48
N ASP A 168 24.32 26.08 0.18
CA ASP A 168 23.42 26.76 -0.75
C ASP A 168 22.46 25.78 -1.45
N ASN A 169 21.43 26.33 -2.11
CA ASN A 169 20.42 25.57 -2.87
C ASN A 169 19.72 24.45 -2.07
N LEU A 170 19.51 24.67 -0.77
CA LEU A 170 18.82 23.73 0.10
C LEU A 170 17.31 23.69 -0.20
N THR A 171 16.73 22.50 -0.13
CA THR A 171 15.28 22.28 0.00
C THR A 171 14.92 22.07 1.47
N ILE A 172 13.63 22.10 1.79
CA ILE A 172 13.11 21.75 3.11
C ILE A 172 12.01 20.70 2.96
N ASP A 173 12.08 19.69 3.81
CA ASP A 173 11.02 18.69 3.92
C ASP A 173 9.71 19.34 4.37
N TYR A 174 8.60 18.97 3.73
CA TYR A 174 7.30 19.62 3.96
C TYR A 174 6.84 19.57 5.43
N GLN A 175 7.03 18.43 6.12
CA GLN A 175 6.64 18.29 7.53
C GLN A 175 7.47 19.19 8.44
N VAL A 176 8.72 19.44 8.07
CA VAL A 176 9.62 20.35 8.79
C VAL A 176 9.23 21.80 8.55
N LEU A 177 8.80 22.14 7.34
CA LEU A 177 8.33 23.48 7.01
C LEU A 177 7.09 23.88 7.83
N LEU A 178 6.18 22.94 8.08
CA LEU A 178 4.98 23.17 8.90
C LEU A 178 5.30 23.59 10.34
N GLU A 179 6.35 22.99 10.93
CA GLU A 179 6.76 23.27 12.32
C GLU A 179 7.87 24.33 12.44
N LEU A 180 8.37 24.82 11.31
CA LEU A 180 9.54 25.69 11.23
C LEU A 180 9.41 26.93 12.13
N GLN A 181 8.28 27.63 12.00
CA GLN A 181 8.02 28.85 12.74
C GLN A 181 7.92 28.60 14.25
N ASN A 182 7.32 27.48 14.64
CA ASN A 182 7.19 27.09 16.04
C ASN A 182 8.57 26.83 16.64
N ALA A 183 9.41 26.05 15.96
CA ALA A 183 10.78 25.75 16.40
C ALA A 183 11.63 27.03 16.55
N VAL A 184 11.56 27.95 15.58
CA VAL A 184 12.29 29.23 15.63
C VAL A 184 11.89 30.08 16.82
N ARG A 185 10.59 30.18 17.13
CA ARG A 185 10.12 31.01 18.26
C ARG A 185 10.40 30.34 19.60
N GLN A 186 10.18 29.03 19.72
CA GLN A 186 10.51 28.27 20.93
C GLN A 186 12.00 28.33 21.27
N GLY A 187 12.86 28.40 20.25
CA GLY A 187 14.29 28.56 20.42
C GLY A 187 14.79 29.98 20.69
N ASP A 188 13.90 30.98 20.83
CA ASP A 188 14.24 32.42 20.85
C ASP A 188 15.22 32.79 19.72
N TRP A 189 14.86 32.43 18.49
CA TRP A 189 15.64 32.68 17.27
C TRP A 189 16.96 31.91 17.18
N LYS A 190 17.14 30.89 18.02
CA LYS A 190 18.27 29.97 17.98
C LYS A 190 17.73 28.58 17.67
N VAL A 191 18.24 27.97 16.61
CA VAL A 191 17.76 26.65 16.17
C VAL A 191 18.92 25.77 15.74
N THR A 192 18.69 24.46 15.82
CA THR A 192 19.57 23.45 15.23
C THR A 192 18.88 22.83 14.03
N VAL A 193 19.54 22.85 12.88
CA VAL A 193 19.01 22.38 11.60
C VAL A 193 19.72 21.09 11.21
N SER A 194 18.97 20.01 11.04
CA SER A 194 19.49 18.73 10.51
C SER A 194 19.35 18.71 8.99
N VAL A 195 20.47 18.58 8.29
CA VAL A 195 20.53 18.61 6.82
C VAL A 195 21.02 17.26 6.31
N TRP A 196 20.26 16.66 5.40
CA TRP A 196 20.60 15.41 4.72
C TRP A 196 21.37 15.70 3.42
N HIS A 197 22.54 15.07 3.26
CA HIS A 197 23.49 15.23 2.15
C HIS A 197 23.86 16.68 1.78
N GLY A 198 23.68 17.64 2.69
CA GLY A 198 23.85 19.06 2.36
C GLY A 198 22.85 19.56 1.31
N LYS A 199 21.71 18.89 1.12
CA LYS A 199 20.72 19.19 0.10
C LYS A 199 19.34 19.52 0.68
N GLU A 200 18.89 18.77 1.69
CA GLU A 200 17.53 18.91 2.23
C GLU A 200 17.55 19.08 3.74
N VAL A 201 16.80 20.06 4.24
CA VAL A 201 16.53 20.23 5.67
C VAL A 201 15.43 19.25 6.10
N ILE A 202 15.79 18.29 6.96
CA ILE A 202 14.92 17.19 7.38
C ILE A 202 14.45 17.26 8.83
N LYS A 203 15.00 18.18 9.63
CA LYS A 203 14.54 18.48 10.99
C LYS A 203 15.02 19.86 11.42
N VAL A 204 14.18 20.62 12.13
CA VAL A 204 14.57 21.86 12.81
C VAL A 204 14.16 21.77 14.27
N GLU A 205 15.11 21.99 15.17
CA GLU A 205 14.93 21.85 16.62
C GLU A 205 15.19 23.19 17.32
N PRO A 206 14.40 23.56 18.34
CA PRO A 206 14.62 24.78 19.11
C PRO A 206 15.92 24.69 19.93
N GLY A 207 16.70 25.76 19.93
CA GLY A 207 17.95 25.87 20.67
C GLY A 207 19.10 25.05 20.06
N ARG A 208 20.09 24.73 20.90
CA ARG A 208 21.28 23.96 20.52
C ARG A 208 21.10 22.50 20.88
N VAL A 209 21.14 21.62 19.89
CA VAL A 209 21.11 20.17 20.05
C VAL A 209 22.38 19.57 19.48
N GLU A 210 23.23 19.00 20.34
CA GLU A 210 24.55 18.52 19.90
C GLU A 210 24.51 17.09 19.37
N LYS A 211 23.72 16.21 20.01
CA LYS A 211 23.66 14.79 19.63
C LYS A 211 22.76 14.55 18.42
N VAL A 212 23.15 13.57 17.63
CA VAL A 212 22.46 13.12 16.41
C VAL A 212 22.41 11.61 16.46
N TYR A 213 21.24 11.00 16.23
CA TYR A 213 21.11 9.55 16.29
C TYR A 213 20.68 8.97 14.95
N GLY A 214 21.20 7.78 14.64
CA GLY A 214 20.76 6.98 13.51
C GLY A 214 20.68 5.50 13.91
N LEU A 215 19.97 4.70 13.13
CA LEU A 215 19.78 3.27 13.39
C LEU A 215 20.33 2.43 12.23
N ALA A 216 21.29 1.55 12.53
CA ALA A 216 21.75 0.55 11.56
C ALA A 216 21.03 -0.77 11.83
N VAL A 217 20.50 -1.41 10.78
CA VAL A 217 19.69 -2.61 10.90
C VAL A 217 20.20 -3.71 9.97
N ASP A 218 20.32 -4.91 10.52
CA ASP A 218 20.59 -6.16 9.80
C ASP A 218 19.35 -7.05 9.86
N VAL A 219 18.69 -7.24 8.71
CA VAL A 219 17.48 -8.05 8.53
C VAL A 219 17.88 -9.44 8.03
N GLY A 220 18.26 -10.32 8.96
CA GLY A 220 18.49 -11.72 8.68
C GLY A 220 17.19 -12.52 8.55
N THR A 221 17.25 -13.68 7.90
CA THR A 221 16.10 -14.59 7.76
C THR A 221 15.55 -15.00 9.12
N SER A 222 16.41 -15.35 10.08
CA SER A 222 16.05 -15.81 11.42
C SER A 222 15.97 -14.71 12.48
N THR A 223 16.77 -13.66 12.35
CA THR A 223 17.03 -12.67 13.40
C THR A 223 17.22 -11.29 12.79
N VAL A 224 16.59 -10.28 13.39
CA VAL A 224 16.77 -8.87 13.04
C VAL A 224 17.55 -8.19 14.17
N ALA A 225 18.57 -7.42 13.81
CA ALA A 225 19.42 -6.69 14.76
C ALA A 225 19.39 -5.20 14.47
N GLY A 226 19.30 -4.38 15.52
CA GLY A 226 19.34 -2.92 15.45
C GLY A 226 20.45 -2.33 16.32
N TYR A 227 21.22 -1.41 15.76
CA TYR A 227 22.32 -0.71 16.40
C TYR A 227 22.06 0.79 16.39
N LEU A 228 21.64 1.35 17.52
CA LEU A 228 21.44 2.79 17.68
C LEU A 228 22.81 3.45 17.84
N CYS A 229 23.19 4.31 16.90
CA CYS A 229 24.48 4.98 16.87
C CYS A 229 24.34 6.49 17.12
N ASP A 230 25.29 7.06 17.86
CA ASP A 230 25.49 8.50 17.91
C ASP A 230 26.29 8.91 16.65
N LEU A 231 25.66 9.64 15.74
CA LEU A 231 26.27 10.04 14.47
C LEU A 231 27.32 11.15 14.64
N THR A 232 27.51 11.67 15.86
CA THR A 232 28.55 12.68 16.13
C THR A 232 29.93 12.07 16.35
N ASP A 233 30.00 10.91 17.00
CA ASP A 233 31.25 10.23 17.37
C ASP A 233 31.33 8.76 16.90
N GLY A 234 30.23 8.22 16.37
CA GLY A 234 30.15 6.86 15.83
C GLY A 234 29.93 5.78 16.88
N SER A 235 29.74 6.14 18.15
CA SER A 235 29.54 5.19 19.24
C SER A 235 28.18 4.48 19.14
N VAL A 236 28.15 3.20 19.52
CA VAL A 236 26.90 2.43 19.67
C VAL A 236 26.32 2.70 21.04
N VAL A 237 25.13 3.28 21.08
CA VAL A 237 24.42 3.65 22.31
C VAL A 237 23.64 2.46 22.85
N VAL A 238 22.90 1.76 21.98
CA VAL A 238 22.08 0.60 22.33
C VAL A 238 22.13 -0.42 21.19
N THR A 239 22.19 -1.70 21.54
CA THR A 239 21.96 -2.81 20.61
C THR A 239 20.68 -3.52 21.03
N ALA A 240 19.76 -3.71 20.08
CA ALA A 240 18.56 -4.50 20.24
C ALA A 240 18.50 -5.60 19.19
N SER A 241 17.80 -6.68 19.48
CA SER A 241 17.63 -7.80 18.56
C SER A 241 16.32 -8.48 18.82
N MET A 242 15.68 -8.95 17.76
CA MET A 242 14.48 -9.77 17.86
C MET A 242 14.59 -10.94 16.89
N MET A 243 13.75 -11.95 17.12
CA MET A 243 13.50 -12.92 16.08
C MET A 243 12.80 -12.26 14.89
N ASN A 244 13.17 -12.65 13.66
CA ASN A 244 12.48 -12.13 12.49
C ASN A 244 11.00 -12.59 12.54
N PRO A 245 10.03 -11.66 12.60
CA PRO A 245 8.61 -11.99 12.73
C PRO A 245 8.05 -12.76 11.52
N GLN A 246 8.79 -12.82 10.41
CA GLN A 246 8.43 -13.56 9.22
C GLN A 246 8.67 -15.08 9.31
N VAL A 247 9.41 -15.56 10.32
CA VAL A 247 9.75 -16.99 10.50
C VAL A 247 8.51 -17.88 10.47
N VAL A 248 7.40 -17.38 10.98
CA VAL A 248 6.10 -18.07 11.04
C VAL A 248 5.58 -18.47 9.66
N TYR A 249 5.78 -17.62 8.66
CA TYR A 249 5.28 -17.81 7.29
C TYR A 249 6.30 -18.55 6.42
N GLY A 250 7.53 -18.68 6.89
CA GLY A 250 8.62 -19.39 6.24
C GLY A 250 9.90 -19.27 7.06
N GLU A 251 10.49 -20.41 7.41
CA GLU A 251 11.74 -20.46 8.18
C GLU A 251 12.95 -20.06 7.33
N ASP A 252 12.85 -20.20 6.00
CA ASP A 252 13.90 -19.91 5.03
C ASP A 252 13.40 -18.96 3.93
N VAL A 253 14.32 -18.55 3.06
CA VAL A 253 14.04 -17.64 1.94
C VAL A 253 13.01 -18.21 0.96
N MET A 254 13.12 -19.50 0.60
CA MET A 254 12.28 -20.12 -0.44
C MET A 254 10.86 -20.35 0.04
N SER A 255 10.67 -20.75 1.30
CA SER A 255 9.35 -20.91 1.92
C SER A 255 8.61 -19.58 2.02
N ARG A 256 9.31 -18.47 2.28
CA ARG A 256 8.71 -17.12 2.23
C ARG A 256 8.31 -16.72 0.82
N ILE A 257 9.16 -16.98 -0.17
CA ILE A 257 8.81 -16.74 -1.58
C ILE A 257 7.58 -17.56 -1.96
N SER A 258 7.55 -18.85 -1.60
CA SER A 258 6.36 -19.68 -1.86
C SER A 258 5.12 -19.14 -1.15
N TYR A 259 5.24 -18.70 0.11
CA TYR A 259 4.12 -18.10 0.83
C TYR A 259 3.52 -16.89 0.11
N THR A 260 4.36 -16.02 -0.48
CA THR A 260 3.88 -14.92 -1.33
C THR A 260 3.20 -15.38 -2.61
N MET A 261 3.60 -16.53 -3.16
CA MET A 261 3.04 -17.09 -4.39
C MET A 261 1.73 -17.85 -4.15
N THR A 262 1.57 -18.50 -3.00
CA THR A 262 0.42 -19.36 -2.70
C THR A 262 -0.72 -18.64 -1.98
N ASN A 263 -0.47 -17.46 -1.40
CA ASN A 263 -1.45 -16.72 -0.62
C ASN A 263 -1.73 -15.35 -1.28
N PRO A 264 -3.00 -15.00 -1.59
CA PRO A 264 -3.36 -13.77 -2.33
C PRO A 264 -2.84 -12.44 -1.77
N ASN A 265 -2.48 -12.37 -0.49
CA ASN A 265 -1.89 -11.20 0.18
C ASN A 265 -0.57 -11.52 0.90
N GLY A 266 0.12 -12.61 0.51
CA GLY A 266 1.26 -13.13 1.26
C GLY A 266 2.42 -12.14 1.38
N LEU A 267 2.65 -11.32 0.34
CA LEU A 267 3.68 -10.28 0.36
C LEU A 267 3.36 -9.18 1.39
N ASP A 268 2.12 -8.69 1.43
CA ASP A 268 1.70 -7.66 2.39
C ASP A 268 1.82 -8.13 3.83
N VAL A 269 1.46 -9.40 4.08
CA VAL A 269 1.57 -10.02 5.40
C VAL A 269 3.03 -10.06 5.84
N LEU A 270 3.93 -10.52 4.97
CA LEU A 270 5.36 -10.59 5.26
C LEU A 270 6.00 -9.20 5.42
N ASN A 271 5.62 -8.25 4.57
CA ASN A 271 6.08 -6.86 4.64
C ASN A 271 5.64 -6.22 5.96
N LYS A 272 4.35 -6.28 6.29
CA LYS A 272 3.82 -5.75 7.55
C LYS A 272 4.54 -6.37 8.75
N ALA A 273 4.74 -7.68 8.76
CA ALA A 273 5.43 -8.36 9.84
C ALA A 273 6.81 -7.75 10.11
N ILE A 274 7.64 -7.52 9.07
CA ILE A 274 8.96 -6.93 9.28
C ILE A 274 8.89 -5.45 9.69
N ILE A 275 7.95 -4.66 9.16
CA ILE A 275 7.77 -3.25 9.57
C ILE A 275 7.36 -3.13 11.03
N ASP A 276 6.41 -3.95 11.48
CA ASP A 276 5.98 -3.98 12.87
C ASP A 276 7.13 -4.36 13.80
N GLY A 277 7.92 -5.36 13.41
CA GLY A 277 9.10 -5.76 14.17
C GLY A 277 10.17 -4.66 14.23
N LEU A 278 10.47 -3.97 13.12
CA LEU A 278 11.43 -2.86 13.11
C LEU A 278 10.95 -1.69 13.97
N ASN A 279 9.66 -1.38 13.96
CA ASN A 279 9.07 -0.39 14.86
C ASN A 279 9.20 -0.79 16.33
N GLY A 280 9.13 -2.09 16.64
CA GLY A 280 9.45 -2.64 17.96
C GLY A 280 10.92 -2.39 18.36
N ILE A 281 11.88 -2.66 17.46
CA ILE A 281 13.30 -2.34 17.69
C ILE A 281 13.48 -0.84 17.93
N VAL A 282 12.88 0.02 17.10
CA VAL A 282 12.97 1.49 17.25
C VAL A 282 12.49 1.94 18.62
N GLU A 283 11.38 1.37 19.10
CA GLU A 283 10.83 1.65 20.42
C GLU A 283 11.76 1.18 21.54
N GLU A 284 12.28 -0.05 21.46
CA GLU A 284 13.20 -0.61 22.45
C GLU A 284 14.48 0.21 22.57
N VAL A 285 15.12 0.55 21.45
CA VAL A 285 16.38 1.30 21.47
C VAL A 285 16.18 2.74 21.95
N ALA A 286 15.08 3.38 21.55
CA ALA A 286 14.75 4.73 22.00
C ALA A 286 14.46 4.78 23.51
N ALA A 287 13.66 3.82 24.00
CA ALA A 287 13.35 3.71 25.43
C ALA A 287 14.60 3.43 26.26
N THR A 288 15.46 2.50 25.82
CA THR A 288 16.70 2.13 26.53
C THR A 288 17.72 3.28 26.53
N ALA A 289 17.81 4.04 25.43
CA ALA A 289 18.68 5.21 25.35
C ALA A 289 18.08 6.47 25.99
N ASN A 290 16.83 6.42 26.46
CA ASN A 290 16.09 7.57 26.99
C ASN A 290 16.02 8.77 26.00
N ILE A 291 15.74 8.46 24.72
CA ILE A 291 15.53 9.44 23.64
C ILE A 291 14.13 9.28 23.04
N LYS A 292 13.68 10.26 22.25
CA LYS A 292 12.44 10.12 21.48
C LYS A 292 12.73 9.42 20.16
N ARG A 293 11.76 8.69 19.62
CA ARG A 293 11.91 8.05 18.29
C ARG A 293 12.20 9.08 17.19
N GLN A 294 11.66 10.29 17.32
CA GLN A 294 11.89 11.41 16.40
C GLN A 294 13.32 11.96 16.44
N ASP A 295 14.15 11.53 17.39
CA ASP A 295 15.57 11.91 17.49
C ASP A 295 16.47 11.04 16.61
N ILE A 296 15.94 9.91 16.10
CA ILE A 296 16.57 9.07 15.08
C ILE A 296 16.29 9.70 13.71
N VAL A 297 17.32 10.23 13.06
CA VAL A 297 17.19 11.06 11.84
C VAL A 297 17.69 10.39 10.56
N ASP A 298 18.26 9.18 10.68
CA ASP A 298 18.76 8.39 9.55
C ASP A 298 18.71 6.90 9.90
N MET A 299 18.55 6.04 8.89
CA MET A 299 18.54 4.59 9.06
C MET A 299 19.25 3.92 7.88
N SER A 300 20.05 2.89 8.14
CA SER A 300 20.67 2.06 7.10
C SER A 300 20.26 0.60 7.26
N ILE A 301 19.91 -0.08 6.18
CA ILE A 301 19.39 -1.45 6.21
C ILE A 301 20.17 -2.37 5.28
N VAL A 302 20.53 -3.54 5.81
CA VAL A 302 21.07 -4.68 5.05
C VAL A 302 20.20 -5.92 5.26
N GLY A 303 20.29 -6.85 4.32
CA GLY A 303 19.61 -8.16 4.36
C GLY A 303 19.72 -8.87 3.02
N ASN A 304 19.56 -10.18 3.00
CA ASN A 304 19.61 -10.94 1.75
C ASN A 304 18.54 -10.46 0.76
N THR A 305 18.70 -10.81 -0.51
CA THR A 305 17.86 -10.30 -1.61
C THR A 305 16.36 -10.51 -1.38
N CYS A 306 15.95 -11.63 -0.77
CA CYS A 306 14.55 -11.86 -0.45
C CYS A 306 14.05 -10.95 0.68
N MET A 307 14.83 -10.81 1.76
CA MET A 307 14.50 -9.88 2.86
C MET A 307 14.45 -8.43 2.36
N HIS A 308 15.38 -8.06 1.49
CA HIS A 308 15.41 -6.77 0.80
C HIS A 308 14.12 -6.53 0.00
N HIS A 309 13.70 -7.48 -0.85
CA HIS A 309 12.48 -7.36 -1.66
C HIS A 309 11.23 -7.28 -0.80
N ILE A 310 11.08 -8.18 0.17
CA ILE A 310 9.93 -8.18 1.07
C ILE A 310 9.87 -6.89 1.88
N PHE A 311 11.01 -6.41 2.39
CA PHE A 311 11.08 -5.15 3.13
C PHE A 311 10.61 -3.97 2.26
N LEU A 312 11.09 -3.90 1.01
CA LEU A 312 10.70 -2.89 0.01
C LEU A 312 9.28 -3.08 -0.57
N ASN A 313 8.56 -4.13 -0.15
CA ASN A 313 7.27 -4.53 -0.72
C ASN A 313 7.35 -4.80 -2.25
N ILE A 314 8.49 -5.28 -2.73
CA ILE A 314 8.71 -5.76 -4.10
C ILE A 314 8.42 -7.26 -4.13
N ASP A 315 7.64 -7.72 -5.11
CA ASP A 315 7.29 -9.14 -5.26
C ASP A 315 8.56 -10.01 -5.45
N PRO A 316 8.88 -10.91 -4.50
CA PRO A 316 10.07 -11.75 -4.57
C PRO A 316 9.87 -12.97 -5.48
N LYS A 317 8.70 -13.19 -6.09
CA LYS A 317 8.39 -14.36 -6.95
C LYS A 317 9.47 -14.67 -7.99
N TYR A 318 10.05 -13.64 -8.62
CA TYR A 318 11.04 -13.84 -9.68
C TYR A 318 12.43 -14.23 -9.16
N ILE A 319 12.79 -13.91 -7.91
CA ILE A 319 14.04 -14.40 -7.30
C ILE A 319 13.93 -15.89 -6.91
N GLY A 320 12.72 -16.43 -6.77
CA GLY A 320 12.48 -17.86 -6.57
C GLY A 320 12.33 -18.67 -7.87
N ARG A 321 12.35 -18.02 -9.04
CA ARG A 321 12.19 -18.67 -10.35
C ARG A 321 13.42 -18.46 -11.20
N SER A 322 14.05 -19.54 -11.64
CA SER A 322 15.19 -19.48 -12.57
C SER A 322 14.84 -18.59 -13.78
N PRO A 323 15.68 -17.60 -14.15
CA PRO A 323 17.09 -17.40 -13.76
C PRO A 323 17.33 -16.51 -12.52
N PHE A 324 16.38 -16.46 -11.59
CA PHE A 324 16.46 -15.75 -10.30
C PHE A 324 16.73 -14.23 -10.37
N PRO A 325 16.16 -13.48 -11.33
CA PRO A 325 16.47 -12.06 -11.47
C PRO A 325 15.88 -11.24 -10.31
N PRO A 326 16.67 -10.40 -9.62
CA PRO A 326 16.11 -9.38 -8.74
C PRO A 326 15.49 -8.23 -9.54
N ALA A 327 14.63 -7.44 -8.90
CA ALA A 327 14.01 -6.27 -9.53
C ALA A 327 15.02 -5.14 -9.82
N GLN A 328 16.03 -4.97 -8.97
CA GLN A 328 17.06 -3.95 -9.11
C GLN A 328 18.32 -4.29 -8.30
N HIS A 329 19.44 -3.64 -8.61
CA HIS A 329 20.72 -3.86 -7.93
C HIS A 329 21.21 -2.70 -7.06
N HIS A 330 20.76 -1.46 -7.34
CA HIS A 330 21.30 -0.25 -6.71
C HIS A 330 20.68 0.03 -5.35
N SER A 331 21.38 0.83 -4.54
CA SER A 331 20.84 1.35 -3.29
C SER A 331 19.59 2.22 -3.51
N ILE A 332 18.74 2.33 -2.47
CA ILE A 332 17.57 3.22 -2.48
C ILE A 332 17.55 4.04 -1.19
N ASP A 333 17.28 5.34 -1.31
CA ASP A 333 16.87 6.21 -0.20
C ASP A 333 15.36 6.46 -0.26
N ILE A 334 14.64 6.12 0.82
CA ILE A 334 13.19 6.34 0.95
C ILE A 334 12.91 7.09 2.24
N LYS A 335 11.98 8.04 2.24
CA LYS A 335 11.53 8.71 3.48
C LYS A 335 10.90 7.69 4.41
N ALA A 336 11.28 7.71 5.69
CA ALA A 336 10.81 6.75 6.68
C ALA A 336 9.28 6.72 6.82
N ARG A 337 8.63 7.89 6.69
CA ARG A 337 7.17 8.06 6.71
C ARG A 337 6.45 7.58 5.45
N ASP A 338 7.16 7.49 4.33
CA ASP A 338 6.58 7.12 3.03
C ASP A 338 6.75 5.62 2.78
N TRP A 339 7.42 4.92 3.70
CA TRP A 339 7.66 3.49 3.63
C TRP A 339 6.36 2.68 3.78
N GLY A 340 6.11 1.72 2.89
CA GLY A 340 4.86 0.96 2.88
C GLY A 340 3.66 1.71 2.28
N LEU A 341 3.84 2.92 1.74
CA LEU A 341 2.83 3.55 0.88
C LEU A 341 2.74 2.75 -0.42
N ARG A 342 1.71 1.92 -0.54
CA ARG A 342 1.25 1.50 -1.85
C ARG A 342 0.48 2.66 -2.47
N ILE A 343 1.10 3.31 -3.46
CA ILE A 343 0.34 4.03 -4.48
C ILE A 343 -0.29 2.92 -5.34
N LEU A 344 -1.41 2.36 -4.87
CA LEU A 344 -2.14 1.33 -5.60
C LEU A 344 -2.68 1.95 -6.91
N PRO A 345 -2.51 1.29 -8.06
CA PRO A 345 -3.39 1.52 -9.20
C PRO A 345 -4.83 1.29 -8.77
N GLU A 346 -5.78 2.07 -9.30
CA GLU A 346 -7.19 2.11 -8.88
C GLU A 346 -7.93 0.75 -8.82
N ALA A 347 -7.38 -0.31 -9.40
CA ALA A 347 -8.08 -1.57 -9.66
C ALA A 347 -8.14 -2.59 -8.50
N GLU A 348 -7.39 -2.42 -7.39
CA GLU A 348 -7.30 -3.46 -6.32
C GLU A 348 -7.73 -3.00 -4.92
N ARG A 349 -8.68 -2.06 -4.79
CA ARG A 349 -9.35 -1.80 -3.51
C ARG A 349 -10.41 -2.88 -3.23
N VAL A 350 -10.07 -3.88 -2.40
CA VAL A 350 -11.08 -4.71 -1.72
C VAL A 350 -11.57 -3.96 -0.49
N ASP A 351 -12.86 -3.70 -0.48
CA ASP A 351 -13.49 -2.64 0.27
C ASP A 351 -14.22 -3.18 1.49
N VAL A 352 -13.62 -3.03 2.67
CA VAL A 352 -14.21 -3.50 3.94
C VAL A 352 -14.37 -2.35 4.96
N GLY A 353 -14.13 -1.11 4.55
CA GLY A 353 -14.36 0.10 5.36
C GLY A 353 -15.45 0.97 4.77
N GLY A 354 -16.10 1.80 5.61
CA GLY A 354 -17.04 2.80 5.12
C GLY A 354 -16.35 3.84 4.21
N TYR A 355 -17.13 4.61 3.48
CA TYR A 355 -16.65 5.70 2.64
C TYR A 355 -17.15 7.05 3.15
N PRO A 356 -16.44 8.16 2.84
CA PRO A 356 -16.99 9.49 3.07
C PRO A 356 -18.38 9.60 2.44
N PRO A 357 -19.40 10.11 3.16
CA PRO A 357 -20.76 10.21 2.62
C PRO A 357 -20.84 11.03 1.32
N CYS A 358 -19.98 12.04 1.18
CA CYS A 358 -19.86 12.83 -0.05
C CYS A 358 -19.43 12.01 -1.28
N GLN A 359 -18.64 10.94 -1.10
CA GLN A 359 -18.22 10.04 -2.17
C GLN A 359 -19.33 9.07 -2.55
N VAL A 360 -20.02 8.51 -1.54
CA VAL A 360 -21.12 7.57 -1.74
C VAL A 360 -22.33 8.24 -2.37
N ALA A 361 -22.62 9.49 -1.98
CA ALA A 361 -23.70 10.27 -2.55
C ALA A 361 -23.39 10.77 -3.97
N CYS A 362 -22.13 10.77 -4.39
CA CYS A 362 -21.76 11.14 -5.76
C CYS A 362 -22.07 9.97 -6.71
N PRO A 363 -22.98 10.12 -7.69
CA PRO A 363 -23.30 9.03 -8.63
C PRO A 363 -22.08 8.52 -9.41
N ALA A 364 -21.08 9.37 -9.65
CA ALA A 364 -19.85 8.99 -10.34
C ALA A 364 -18.74 8.47 -9.40
N GLY A 365 -18.99 8.42 -8.09
CA GLY A 365 -18.08 7.90 -7.07
C GLY A 365 -16.87 8.78 -6.76
N VAL A 366 -16.93 10.09 -7.05
CA VAL A 366 -15.81 11.02 -6.84
C VAL A 366 -15.49 11.17 -5.36
N ASN A 367 -14.22 10.96 -4.99
CA ASN A 367 -13.78 11.11 -3.61
C ASN A 367 -13.66 12.59 -3.24
N GLY A 368 -14.74 13.14 -2.69
CA GLY A 368 -14.81 14.54 -2.28
C GLY A 368 -13.75 14.90 -1.26
N GLN A 369 -13.56 14.08 -0.23
CA GLN A 369 -12.65 14.39 0.86
C GLN A 369 -11.19 14.57 0.42
N ASP A 370 -10.66 13.63 -0.36
CA ASP A 370 -9.23 13.58 -0.61
C ASP A 370 -8.78 14.74 -1.52
N PHE A 371 -9.62 15.16 -2.48
CA PHE A 371 -9.30 16.34 -3.29
C PHE A 371 -9.43 17.63 -2.48
N LEU A 372 -10.40 17.72 -1.56
CA LEU A 372 -10.53 18.85 -0.64
C LEU A 372 -9.31 18.97 0.26
N TYR A 373 -8.81 17.83 0.77
CA TYR A 373 -7.57 17.77 1.55
C TYR A 373 -6.39 18.30 0.74
N LEU A 374 -6.17 17.81 -0.49
CA LEU A 374 -5.09 18.29 -1.36
C LEU A 374 -5.23 19.80 -1.68
N THR A 375 -6.45 20.26 -1.93
CA THR A 375 -6.76 21.67 -2.17
C THR A 375 -6.44 22.54 -0.95
N ALA A 376 -6.73 22.08 0.27
CA ALA A 376 -6.36 22.78 1.51
C ALA A 376 -4.84 22.94 1.68
N GLN A 377 -4.05 22.03 1.10
CA GLN A 377 -2.58 22.05 1.12
C GLN A 377 -1.98 22.87 -0.03
N GLY A 378 -2.80 23.45 -0.90
CA GLY A 378 -2.33 24.19 -2.08
C GLY A 378 -1.87 23.30 -3.25
N LYS A 379 -2.14 21.99 -3.19
CA LYS A 379 -1.76 21.00 -4.21
C LYS A 379 -2.84 20.87 -5.28
N TYR A 380 -3.13 21.95 -5.99
CA TYR A 380 -4.28 22.01 -6.91
C TYR A 380 -4.16 21.09 -8.12
N LYS A 381 -2.95 20.93 -8.66
CA LYS A 381 -2.68 19.99 -9.75
C LYS A 381 -2.97 18.55 -9.32
N ASP A 382 -2.41 18.14 -8.17
CA ASP A 382 -2.66 16.80 -7.62
C ASP A 382 -4.15 16.58 -7.29
N ALA A 383 -4.84 17.61 -6.79
CA ALA A 383 -6.27 17.55 -6.52
C ALA A 383 -7.10 17.35 -7.81
N LEU A 384 -6.75 18.06 -8.89
CA LEU A 384 -7.40 17.90 -10.18
C LEU A 384 -7.13 16.52 -10.80
N GLU A 385 -5.89 16.04 -10.74
CA GLU A 385 -5.53 14.70 -11.21
C GLU A 385 -6.29 13.61 -10.43
N LEU A 386 -6.45 13.78 -9.11
CA LEU A 386 -7.27 12.87 -8.29
C LEU A 386 -8.74 12.86 -8.72
N VAL A 387 -9.33 14.01 -9.08
CA VAL A 387 -10.69 14.05 -9.63
C VAL A 387 -10.74 13.39 -11.01
N ARG A 388 -9.71 13.59 -11.85
CA ARG A 388 -9.56 12.96 -13.17
C ARG A 388 -9.47 11.44 -13.12
N LEU A 389 -8.95 10.87 -12.04
CA LEU A 389 -9.02 9.43 -11.83
C LEU A 389 -10.48 8.91 -11.86
N ALA A 390 -11.42 9.70 -11.34
CA ALA A 390 -12.83 9.34 -11.34
C ALA A 390 -13.61 9.85 -12.57
N ILE A 391 -13.40 11.09 -13.03
CA ILE A 391 -14.21 11.74 -14.07
C ILE A 391 -13.41 12.78 -14.88
N PRO A 392 -13.69 12.98 -16.18
CA PRO A 392 -12.98 13.98 -16.98
C PRO A 392 -13.51 15.42 -16.81
N PHE A 393 -14.64 15.62 -16.11
CA PHE A 393 -15.45 16.84 -16.15
C PHE A 393 -15.44 17.66 -14.84
N ALA A 394 -14.27 17.93 -14.27
CA ALA A 394 -14.17 18.69 -13.02
C ALA A 394 -14.71 20.13 -13.17
N GLY A 395 -14.35 20.82 -14.25
CA GLY A 395 -14.73 22.19 -14.56
C GLY A 395 -16.20 22.33 -14.98
N VAL A 396 -16.70 21.42 -15.81
CA VAL A 396 -18.13 21.34 -16.17
C VAL A 396 -18.97 21.06 -14.93
N LEU A 397 -18.66 20.01 -14.15
CA LEU A 397 -19.47 19.67 -12.96
C LEU A 397 -19.36 20.71 -11.85
N GLY A 398 -18.22 21.41 -11.73
CA GLY A 398 -18.10 22.57 -10.86
C GLY A 398 -19.05 23.72 -11.20
N ARG A 399 -19.66 23.72 -12.39
CA ARG A 399 -20.59 24.74 -12.89
C ARG A 399 -22.04 24.27 -12.98
N VAL A 400 -22.30 23.01 -13.29
CA VAL A 400 -23.69 22.58 -13.60
C VAL A 400 -24.21 21.44 -12.73
N CYS A 401 -23.38 20.90 -11.83
CA CYS A 401 -23.78 19.77 -10.98
C CYS A 401 -24.87 20.14 -9.95
N THR A 402 -25.76 19.18 -9.69
CA THR A 402 -26.77 19.17 -8.62
C THR A 402 -26.21 18.88 -7.23
N HIS A 403 -24.89 18.64 -7.14
CA HIS A 403 -24.10 18.56 -5.91
C HIS A 403 -24.67 17.64 -4.81
N PRO A 404 -25.08 16.39 -5.13
CA PRO A 404 -25.59 15.44 -4.13
C PRO A 404 -24.59 15.15 -3.00
N CYS A 405 -23.29 15.33 -3.28
CA CYS A 405 -22.22 15.24 -2.29
C CYS A 405 -22.34 16.27 -1.14
N GLU A 406 -22.96 17.43 -1.38
CA GLU A 406 -23.15 18.46 -0.35
C GLU A 406 -24.39 18.18 0.50
N THR A 407 -25.45 17.63 -0.10
CA THR A 407 -26.69 17.22 0.59
C THR A 407 -26.46 16.11 1.63
N ASN A 408 -25.47 15.26 1.40
CA ASN A 408 -25.09 14.20 2.33
C ASN A 408 -23.82 14.53 3.11
N CYS A 409 -23.41 15.80 3.15
CA CYS A 409 -22.21 16.20 3.87
C CYS A 409 -22.43 16.18 5.38
N GLU A 410 -21.62 15.41 6.13
CA GLU A 410 -21.74 15.35 7.60
C GLU A 410 -21.52 16.68 8.32
N ARG A 411 -20.95 17.69 7.64
CA ARG A 411 -20.83 19.05 8.18
C ARG A 411 -22.19 19.72 8.36
N GLU A 412 -23.21 19.34 7.60
CA GLU A 412 -24.60 19.83 7.75
C GLU A 412 -25.18 19.51 9.14
N ASN A 413 -24.71 18.43 9.77
CA ASN A 413 -25.11 18.05 11.12
C ASN A 413 -24.45 18.90 12.22
N VAL A 414 -23.58 19.85 11.86
CA VAL A 414 -22.90 20.78 12.76
C VAL A 414 -23.29 22.22 12.43
N GLU A 415 -23.32 22.55 11.13
CA GLU A 415 -23.58 23.88 10.58
C GLU A 415 -23.99 23.76 9.09
N GLU A 416 -23.49 24.60 8.20
CA GLU A 416 -23.73 24.48 6.75
C GLU A 416 -22.78 23.45 6.08
N PRO A 417 -23.22 22.74 5.02
CA PRO A 417 -22.37 21.81 4.29
C PRO A 417 -21.19 22.51 3.59
N LEU A 418 -20.24 21.71 3.11
CA LEU A 418 -19.13 22.17 2.29
C LEU A 418 -19.59 22.56 0.88
N SER A 419 -19.02 23.62 0.31
CA SER A 419 -19.15 24.01 -1.10
C SER A 419 -18.27 23.17 -2.04
N ILE A 420 -18.48 21.86 -2.06
CA ILE A 420 -17.72 20.88 -2.87
C ILE A 420 -17.80 21.20 -4.38
N ARG A 421 -18.97 21.56 -4.91
CA ARG A 421 -19.15 21.96 -6.33
C ARG A 421 -18.26 23.16 -6.67
N SER A 422 -18.28 24.19 -5.84
CA SER A 422 -17.48 25.40 -6.03
C SER A 422 -15.97 25.09 -5.98
N LEU A 423 -15.57 24.10 -5.20
CA LEU A 423 -14.17 23.68 -5.07
C LEU A 423 -13.70 22.83 -6.27
N HIS A 424 -14.59 22.01 -6.88
CA HIS A 424 -14.33 21.41 -8.20
C HIS A 424 -14.07 22.49 -9.26
N ARG A 425 -14.90 23.54 -9.30
CA ARG A 425 -14.68 24.66 -10.21
C ARG A 425 -13.34 25.32 -9.96
N PHE A 426 -13.01 25.60 -8.70
CA PHE A 426 -11.76 26.26 -8.33
C PHE A 426 -10.51 25.53 -8.85
N ILE A 427 -10.42 24.22 -8.67
CA ILE A 427 -9.25 23.43 -9.12
C ILE A 427 -9.16 23.35 -10.65
N ALA A 428 -10.29 23.26 -11.36
CA ALA A 428 -10.33 23.27 -12.82
C ALA A 428 -9.95 24.65 -13.38
N ASP A 429 -10.50 25.72 -12.82
CA ASP A 429 -10.20 27.11 -13.20
C ASP A 429 -8.74 27.48 -12.85
N TYR A 430 -8.12 26.81 -11.88
CA TYR A 430 -6.69 26.96 -11.59
C TYR A 430 -5.82 26.43 -12.73
N GLU A 431 -6.10 25.24 -13.27
CA GLU A 431 -5.38 24.71 -14.44
C GLU A 431 -5.55 25.64 -15.65
N PHE A 432 -6.78 26.08 -15.91
CA PHE A 432 -7.06 26.99 -17.02
C PHE A 432 -6.22 28.28 -16.96
N ARG A 433 -6.03 28.84 -15.76
CA ARG A 433 -5.20 30.04 -15.54
C ARG A 433 -3.69 29.77 -15.55
N SER A 434 -3.26 28.60 -15.07
CA SER A 434 -1.84 28.24 -14.94
C SER A 434 -1.26 27.59 -16.20
N GLY A 435 -2.12 27.16 -17.11
CA GLY A 435 -1.79 26.47 -18.34
C GLY A 435 -1.99 24.95 -18.21
N LYS A 436 -2.81 24.39 -19.11
CA LYS A 436 -3.03 22.94 -19.21
C LYS A 436 -1.77 22.25 -19.77
N GLU A 437 -1.32 21.19 -19.10
CA GLU A 437 -0.36 20.26 -19.66
C GLU A 437 -1.08 19.30 -20.61
N LYS A 438 -0.46 19.03 -21.77
CA LYS A 438 -1.02 18.09 -22.74
C LYS A 438 -1.03 16.68 -22.16
N ALA A 439 -2.17 15.99 -22.22
CA ALA A 439 -2.26 14.62 -21.77
C ALA A 439 -1.36 13.70 -22.60
N THR A 440 -0.78 12.69 -21.95
CA THR A 440 -0.03 11.65 -22.65
C THR A 440 -1.02 10.63 -23.23
N PRO A 441 -0.99 10.36 -24.56
CA PRO A 441 -1.87 9.36 -25.15
C PRO A 441 -1.71 7.99 -24.50
N ILE A 442 -2.81 7.31 -24.21
CA ILE A 442 -2.79 5.97 -23.63
C ILE A 442 -2.42 4.95 -24.71
N GLU A 443 -1.49 4.05 -24.38
CA GLU A 443 -1.13 2.93 -25.25
C GLU A 443 -2.33 2.00 -25.46
N LYS A 444 -2.63 1.68 -26.72
CA LYS A 444 -3.72 0.79 -27.09
C LYS A 444 -3.26 -0.66 -26.93
N THR A 445 -3.58 -1.26 -25.79
CA THR A 445 -3.15 -2.63 -25.43
C THR A 445 -4.20 -3.69 -25.79
N LYS A 446 -5.42 -3.28 -26.14
CA LYS A 446 -6.54 -4.17 -26.49
C LYS A 446 -6.78 -4.13 -28.00
N GLU A 447 -7.00 -5.29 -28.62
CA GLU A 447 -7.30 -5.39 -30.06
C GLU A 447 -8.74 -4.97 -30.41
N ASP A 448 -9.66 -5.06 -29.46
CA ASP A 448 -11.07 -4.78 -29.67
C ASP A 448 -11.36 -3.27 -29.75
N ALA A 449 -12.26 -2.89 -30.65
CA ALA A 449 -12.69 -1.50 -30.86
C ALA A 449 -14.15 -1.29 -30.43
N VAL A 450 -14.41 -0.13 -29.83
CA VAL A 450 -15.72 0.29 -29.31
C VAL A 450 -16.21 1.54 -30.04
N ALA A 451 -17.47 1.50 -30.46
CA ALA A 451 -18.17 2.67 -31.00
C ALA A 451 -19.10 3.27 -29.94
N ILE A 452 -19.07 4.59 -29.80
CA ILE A 452 -19.97 5.34 -28.92
C ILE A 452 -20.79 6.30 -29.78
N ILE A 453 -22.11 6.27 -29.65
CA ILE A 453 -23.02 7.11 -30.42
C ILE A 453 -23.52 8.24 -29.52
N GLY A 454 -23.09 9.46 -29.80
CA GLY A 454 -23.37 10.68 -29.04
C GLY A 454 -22.19 11.12 -28.16
N SER A 455 -21.86 12.41 -28.21
CA SER A 455 -20.79 13.02 -27.42
C SER A 455 -21.31 13.83 -26.23
N GLY A 456 -22.48 13.47 -25.70
CA GLY A 456 -22.97 14.03 -24.43
C GLY A 456 -22.15 13.53 -23.22
N PRO A 457 -22.50 13.96 -22.00
CA PRO A 457 -21.78 13.58 -20.78
C PRO A 457 -21.58 12.06 -20.61
N ALA A 458 -22.63 11.28 -20.86
CA ALA A 458 -22.58 9.81 -20.78
C ALA A 458 -21.61 9.21 -21.81
N GLY A 459 -21.70 9.64 -23.07
CA GLY A 459 -20.86 9.12 -24.14
C GLY A 459 -19.39 9.44 -23.93
N LEU A 460 -19.07 10.68 -23.57
CA LEU A 460 -17.70 11.11 -23.30
C LEU A 460 -17.11 10.47 -22.03
N ALA A 461 -17.90 10.29 -20.97
CA ALA A 461 -17.46 9.58 -19.77
C ALA A 461 -17.16 8.09 -20.05
N CYS A 462 -18.02 7.41 -20.83
CA CYS A 462 -17.77 6.05 -21.28
C CYS A 462 -16.49 5.97 -22.14
N ALA A 463 -16.30 6.93 -23.05
CA ALA A 463 -15.11 7.00 -23.89
C ALA A 463 -13.83 7.16 -23.07
N TYR A 464 -13.89 8.02 -22.06
CA TYR A 464 -12.79 8.32 -21.13
C TYR A 464 -12.31 7.09 -20.36
N ASP A 465 -13.22 6.30 -19.79
CA ASP A 465 -12.85 5.11 -19.04
C ASP A 465 -12.32 4.00 -19.97
N LEU A 466 -12.96 3.79 -21.11
CA LEU A 466 -12.52 2.76 -22.07
C LEU A 466 -11.15 3.07 -22.70
N VAL A 467 -10.83 4.34 -23.00
CA VAL A 467 -9.49 4.68 -23.50
C VAL A 467 -8.41 4.39 -22.46
N ARG A 468 -8.67 4.67 -21.17
CA ARG A 468 -7.73 4.41 -20.07
C ARG A 468 -7.52 2.91 -19.82
N ASN A 469 -8.50 2.08 -20.16
CA ASN A 469 -8.38 0.61 -20.15
C ASN A 469 -7.68 0.02 -21.39
N GLY A 470 -7.22 0.88 -22.31
CA GLY A 470 -6.41 0.48 -23.47
C GLY A 470 -7.18 0.16 -24.75
N TYR A 471 -8.47 0.50 -24.85
CA TYR A 471 -9.29 0.24 -26.05
C TYR A 471 -9.14 1.29 -27.14
N HIS A 472 -9.39 0.85 -28.37
CA HIS A 472 -9.68 1.74 -29.49
C HIS A 472 -11.13 2.25 -29.37
N VAL A 473 -11.31 3.56 -29.21
CA VAL A 473 -12.63 4.16 -28.98
C VAL A 473 -12.88 5.24 -30.02
N THR A 474 -14.01 5.13 -30.72
CA THR A 474 -14.50 6.16 -31.64
C THR A 474 -15.88 6.65 -31.18
N VAL A 475 -16.03 7.96 -31.00
CA VAL A 475 -17.30 8.64 -30.71
C VAL A 475 -17.88 9.21 -32.00
N PHE A 476 -19.13 8.89 -32.31
CA PHE A 476 -19.88 9.43 -33.45
C PHE A 476 -20.84 10.50 -32.96
N GLU A 477 -20.62 11.75 -33.36
CA GLU A 477 -21.44 12.90 -33.02
C GLU A 477 -22.16 13.44 -34.26
N ALA A 478 -23.47 13.62 -34.15
CA ALA A 478 -24.30 14.13 -35.24
C ALA A 478 -24.11 15.64 -35.45
N ALA A 479 -23.89 16.39 -34.37
CA ALA A 479 -23.69 17.83 -34.38
C ALA A 479 -22.31 18.23 -34.94
N PRO A 480 -22.13 19.52 -35.32
CA PRO A 480 -20.86 20.02 -35.81
C PRO A 480 -19.73 20.00 -34.77
N GLU A 481 -20.06 20.15 -33.49
CA GLU A 481 -19.12 20.17 -32.37
C GLU A 481 -19.56 19.20 -31.27
N SER A 482 -18.59 18.68 -30.51
CA SER A 482 -18.81 17.69 -29.46
C SER A 482 -19.24 18.30 -28.13
N GLY A 483 -19.92 17.52 -27.29
CA GLY A 483 -20.39 17.93 -25.95
C GLY A 483 -21.91 17.80 -25.75
N GLY A 484 -22.66 17.52 -26.83
CA GLY A 484 -24.11 17.28 -26.76
C GLY A 484 -24.86 18.39 -26.00
N MET A 485 -25.72 18.00 -25.05
CA MET A 485 -26.52 18.95 -24.26
C MET A 485 -25.70 19.92 -23.40
N LEU A 486 -24.44 19.61 -23.07
CA LEU A 486 -23.57 20.57 -22.39
C LEU A 486 -23.29 21.80 -23.26
N ARG A 487 -23.12 21.58 -24.57
CA ARG A 487 -22.87 22.64 -25.55
C ARG A 487 -24.14 23.31 -26.03
N TYR A 488 -25.13 22.51 -26.41
CA TYR A 488 -26.31 23.00 -27.12
C TYR A 488 -27.49 23.30 -26.19
N GLY A 489 -27.54 22.70 -25.00
CA GLY A 489 -28.62 22.91 -24.03
C GLY A 489 -28.29 23.97 -22.97
N ILE A 490 -27.09 23.95 -22.41
CA ILE A 490 -26.71 24.82 -21.28
C ILE A 490 -26.19 26.17 -21.79
N PRO A 491 -26.76 27.32 -21.34
CA PRO A 491 -26.28 28.64 -21.73
C PRO A 491 -24.84 28.94 -21.32
N GLU A 492 -24.16 29.76 -22.12
CA GLU A 492 -22.74 30.12 -21.91
C GLU A 492 -22.49 30.89 -20.60
N TYR A 493 -23.47 31.63 -20.07
CA TYR A 493 -23.33 32.30 -18.77
C TYR A 493 -23.28 31.32 -17.57
N ARG A 494 -23.62 30.04 -17.79
CA ARG A 494 -23.48 28.96 -16.80
C ARG A 494 -22.31 28.04 -17.12
N LEU A 495 -22.07 27.76 -18.40
CA LEU A 495 -21.00 26.89 -18.85
C LEU A 495 -20.28 27.49 -20.04
N ASP A 496 -19.15 28.13 -19.75
CA ASP A 496 -18.24 28.68 -20.74
C ASP A 496 -17.77 27.60 -21.75
N ARG A 497 -17.72 27.97 -23.03
CA ARG A 497 -17.38 27.03 -24.11
C ARG A 497 -15.91 26.61 -24.09
N GLN A 498 -15.01 27.50 -23.69
CA GLN A 498 -13.58 27.20 -23.58
C GLN A 498 -13.32 26.17 -22.47
N VAL A 499 -14.07 26.23 -21.37
CA VAL A 499 -14.00 25.22 -20.31
C VAL A 499 -14.41 23.85 -20.84
N LEU A 500 -15.54 23.78 -21.56
CA LEU A 500 -16.01 22.53 -22.16
C LEU A 500 -15.00 21.99 -23.19
N ASP A 501 -14.50 22.84 -24.08
CA ASP A 501 -13.51 22.47 -25.11
C ASP A 501 -12.20 21.97 -24.48
N ASN A 502 -11.77 22.58 -23.37
CA ASN A 502 -10.56 22.19 -22.65
C ASN A 502 -10.66 20.79 -22.05
N GLU A 503 -11.83 20.41 -21.52
CA GLU A 503 -12.06 19.08 -20.95
C GLU A 503 -12.29 18.02 -22.04
N ILE A 504 -12.99 18.37 -23.13
CA ILE A 504 -13.15 17.45 -24.27
C ILE A 504 -11.80 17.18 -24.94
N SER A 505 -10.98 18.21 -25.15
CA SER A 505 -9.65 18.04 -25.74
C SER A 505 -8.74 17.17 -24.87
N PHE A 506 -8.90 17.16 -23.54
CA PHE A 506 -8.18 16.23 -22.67
C PHE A 506 -8.53 14.77 -23.00
N ILE A 507 -9.80 14.46 -23.26
CA ILE A 507 -10.25 13.12 -23.66
C ILE A 507 -9.67 12.74 -25.03
N GLU A 508 -9.64 13.67 -25.99
CA GLU A 508 -9.02 13.45 -27.30
C GLU A 508 -7.51 13.24 -27.21
N GLU A 509 -6.81 14.01 -26.36
CA GLU A 509 -5.37 13.89 -26.11
C GLU A 509 -4.98 12.52 -25.53
N LEU A 510 -5.87 11.88 -24.76
CA LEU A 510 -5.68 10.50 -24.29
C LEU A 510 -5.79 9.45 -25.41
N GLY A 511 -6.30 9.83 -26.58
CA GLY A 511 -6.38 8.98 -27.77
C GLY A 511 -7.78 8.47 -28.09
N VAL A 512 -8.84 9.20 -27.71
CA VAL A 512 -10.21 8.98 -28.21
C VAL A 512 -10.38 9.70 -29.56
N GLU A 513 -10.98 9.04 -30.53
CA GLU A 513 -11.34 9.66 -31.82
C GLU A 513 -12.78 10.16 -31.77
N ILE A 514 -13.01 11.46 -31.97
CA ILE A 514 -14.37 12.04 -32.04
C ILE A 514 -14.66 12.47 -33.48
N LYS A 515 -15.69 11.87 -34.09
CA LYS A 515 -16.17 12.17 -35.44
C LYS A 515 -17.45 13.00 -35.38
N THR A 516 -17.33 14.31 -35.61
CA THR A 516 -18.49 15.21 -35.71
C THR A 516 -19.17 15.12 -37.08
N ASN A 517 -20.36 15.70 -37.22
CA ASN A 517 -21.17 15.65 -38.45
C ASN A 517 -21.41 14.22 -38.97
N SER A 518 -21.45 13.24 -38.07
CA SER A 518 -21.49 11.80 -38.37
C SER A 518 -22.73 11.14 -37.74
N PRO A 519 -23.95 11.50 -38.19
CA PRO A 519 -25.17 10.92 -37.64
C PRO A 519 -25.27 9.43 -37.93
N VAL A 520 -25.56 8.63 -36.90
CA VAL A 520 -25.77 7.18 -37.01
C VAL A 520 -27.26 6.87 -37.04
N LYS A 521 -27.71 6.18 -38.09
CA LYS A 521 -29.13 5.82 -38.29
C LYS A 521 -29.43 4.34 -38.09
N ASN A 522 -28.43 3.48 -38.28
CA ASN A 522 -28.54 2.03 -38.19
C ASN A 522 -27.26 1.48 -37.54
N LEU A 523 -27.41 0.55 -36.60
CA LEU A 523 -26.30 -0.12 -35.92
C LEU A 523 -25.54 -1.09 -36.83
N ASP A 524 -26.20 -1.69 -37.82
CA ASP A 524 -25.54 -2.63 -38.75
C ASP A 524 -24.35 -1.98 -39.48
N ASP A 525 -24.48 -0.70 -39.84
CA ASP A 525 -23.42 0.07 -40.51
C ASP A 525 -22.21 0.29 -39.59
N ILE A 526 -22.44 0.35 -38.27
CA ILE A 526 -21.38 0.47 -37.26
C ILE A 526 -20.72 -0.90 -37.05
N PHE A 527 -21.48 -1.97 -36.89
CA PHE A 527 -20.91 -3.33 -36.81
C PHE A 527 -20.10 -3.69 -38.06
N ALA A 528 -20.56 -3.30 -39.26
CA ALA A 528 -19.85 -3.52 -40.51
C ALA A 528 -18.47 -2.82 -40.58
N GLN A 529 -18.24 -1.78 -39.77
CA GLN A 529 -16.95 -1.11 -39.64
C GLN A 529 -15.97 -1.85 -38.70
N GLY A 530 -16.40 -2.95 -38.06
CA GLY A 530 -15.54 -3.83 -37.25
C GLY A 530 -15.61 -3.57 -35.74
N TYR A 531 -16.46 -2.64 -35.28
CA TYR A 531 -16.68 -2.43 -33.85
C TYR A 531 -17.44 -3.61 -33.24
N LYS A 532 -16.97 -4.13 -32.10
CA LYS A 532 -17.54 -5.34 -31.47
C LYS A 532 -18.50 -5.02 -30.31
N ALA A 533 -18.41 -3.83 -29.75
CA ALA A 533 -19.36 -3.30 -28.78
C ALA A 533 -19.77 -1.88 -29.17
N ILE A 534 -21.04 -1.55 -28.92
CA ILE A 534 -21.61 -0.23 -29.21
C ILE A 534 -22.27 0.33 -27.95
N PHE A 535 -21.98 1.58 -27.59
CA PHE A 535 -22.71 2.32 -26.55
C PHE A 535 -23.56 3.42 -27.16
N VAL A 536 -24.87 3.41 -26.91
CA VAL A 536 -25.84 4.38 -27.42
C VAL A 536 -26.19 5.40 -26.34
N ALA A 537 -25.71 6.64 -26.53
CA ALA A 537 -25.85 7.76 -25.59
C ALA A 537 -26.37 9.02 -26.30
N THR A 538 -27.42 8.86 -27.12
CA THR A 538 -27.95 9.92 -28.02
C THR A 538 -28.66 11.05 -27.27
N GLY A 539 -29.09 10.83 -26.03
CA GLY A 539 -29.79 11.81 -25.20
C GLY A 539 -31.25 12.05 -25.60
N ALA A 540 -31.88 13.06 -24.98
CA ALA A 540 -33.30 13.39 -25.12
C ALA A 540 -33.51 14.76 -25.81
N TRP A 541 -33.46 14.81 -27.14
CA TRP A 541 -33.49 16.08 -27.90
C TRP A 541 -34.89 16.61 -28.23
N THR A 542 -35.96 15.84 -27.98
CA THR A 542 -37.32 16.23 -28.39
C THR A 542 -38.08 16.86 -27.22
N SER A 543 -38.66 18.05 -27.43
CA SER A 543 -39.50 18.71 -26.42
C SER A 543 -40.88 18.04 -26.27
N GLN A 544 -41.42 18.03 -25.05
CA GLN A 544 -42.79 17.56 -24.79
C GLN A 544 -43.82 18.65 -25.12
N LYS A 545 -44.97 18.23 -25.67
CA LYS A 545 -46.12 19.10 -25.95
C LYS A 545 -47.08 19.17 -24.76
N MET A 546 -47.66 20.34 -24.52
CA MET A 546 -48.65 20.56 -23.45
C MET A 546 -50.01 19.94 -23.79
N ASN A 547 -50.34 19.86 -25.07
CA ASN A 547 -51.63 19.42 -25.61
C ASN A 547 -52.82 20.27 -25.11
N ILE A 548 -52.64 21.60 -25.11
CA ILE A 548 -53.69 22.56 -24.72
C ILE A 548 -54.18 23.40 -25.91
N PRO A 549 -55.40 23.97 -25.85
CA PRO A 549 -55.88 24.83 -26.93
C PRO A 549 -54.98 26.06 -27.12
N GLY A 550 -54.63 26.36 -28.37
CA GLY A 550 -53.80 27.52 -28.75
C GLY A 550 -52.29 27.27 -28.81
N GLU A 551 -51.81 26.05 -28.51
CA GLU A 551 -50.37 25.71 -28.53
C GLU A 551 -49.70 25.86 -29.92
N GLU A 552 -50.47 25.79 -31.00
CA GLU A 552 -49.97 25.91 -32.37
C GLU A 552 -49.94 27.37 -32.88
N ALA A 553 -50.17 28.37 -32.01
CA ALA A 553 -50.15 29.79 -32.37
C ALA A 553 -48.74 30.29 -32.69
N GLU A 554 -48.64 31.30 -33.56
CA GLU A 554 -47.37 31.98 -33.83
C GLU A 554 -46.86 32.68 -32.56
N GLY A 555 -45.57 32.50 -32.23
CA GLY A 555 -44.98 33.00 -30.99
C GLY A 555 -44.93 31.95 -29.86
N VAL A 556 -45.48 30.75 -30.06
CA VAL A 556 -45.23 29.60 -29.17
C VAL A 556 -44.00 28.84 -29.65
N ILE A 557 -42.99 28.71 -28.80
CA ILE A 557 -41.73 28.02 -29.10
C ILE A 557 -41.36 27.05 -27.95
N TYR A 558 -40.46 26.11 -28.24
CA TYR A 558 -40.00 25.12 -27.27
C TYR A 558 -38.59 25.42 -26.78
N ALA A 559 -38.35 25.21 -25.49
CA ALA A 559 -37.12 25.65 -24.82
C ALA A 559 -35.85 25.01 -25.37
N ILE A 560 -35.87 23.73 -25.75
CA ILE A 560 -34.67 23.06 -26.29
C ILE A 560 -34.27 23.64 -27.64
N ASP A 561 -35.22 23.84 -28.54
CA ASP A 561 -34.95 24.46 -29.85
C ASP A 561 -34.50 25.91 -29.69
N PHE A 562 -35.11 26.63 -28.76
CA PHE A 562 -34.75 28.01 -28.42
C PHE A 562 -33.30 28.10 -27.91
N LEU A 563 -32.96 27.34 -26.86
CA LEU A 563 -31.63 27.34 -26.27
C LEU A 563 -30.57 26.84 -27.26
N ASN A 564 -30.87 25.79 -28.03
CA ASN A 564 -29.97 25.29 -29.08
C ASN A 564 -29.65 26.36 -30.13
N LYS A 565 -30.66 27.09 -30.63
CA LYS A 565 -30.44 28.19 -31.57
C LYS A 565 -29.54 29.27 -30.97
N VAL A 566 -29.82 29.70 -29.74
CA VAL A 566 -29.01 30.72 -29.05
C VAL A 566 -27.57 30.23 -28.87
N ASN A 567 -27.38 29.02 -28.34
CA ASN A 567 -26.07 28.44 -28.08
C ASN A 567 -25.27 28.14 -29.35
N SER A 568 -25.95 27.92 -30.48
CA SER A 568 -25.33 27.77 -31.81
C SER A 568 -25.05 29.10 -32.50
N GLY A 569 -25.31 30.24 -31.84
CA GLY A 569 -25.12 31.58 -32.41
C GLY A 569 -26.13 31.98 -33.48
N SER A 570 -27.27 31.29 -33.57
CA SER A 570 -28.34 31.63 -34.52
C SER A 570 -29.17 32.80 -33.98
N GLU A 571 -29.64 33.67 -34.89
CA GLU A 571 -30.61 34.71 -34.51
C GLU A 571 -31.95 34.10 -34.12
N VAL A 572 -32.52 34.62 -33.02
CA VAL A 572 -33.81 34.20 -32.50
C VAL A 572 -34.72 35.42 -32.37
N GLU A 573 -35.90 35.34 -32.98
CA GLU A 573 -36.93 36.36 -32.81
C GLU A 573 -37.67 36.15 -31.49
N LEU A 574 -37.67 37.18 -30.64
CA LEU A 574 -38.31 37.17 -29.33
C LEU A 574 -39.15 38.44 -29.18
N GLY A 575 -40.36 38.30 -28.64
CA GLY A 575 -41.23 39.43 -28.35
C GLY A 575 -40.79 40.24 -27.12
N ASN A 576 -41.54 41.31 -26.81
CA ASN A 576 -41.25 42.16 -25.66
C ASN A 576 -41.75 41.57 -24.33
N LYS A 577 -42.79 40.72 -24.36
CA LYS A 577 -43.43 40.09 -23.21
C LYS A 577 -43.35 38.57 -23.33
N VAL A 578 -42.38 37.97 -22.66
CA VAL A 578 -42.13 36.52 -22.75
C VAL A 578 -42.74 35.82 -21.55
N LEU A 579 -43.41 34.69 -21.79
CA LEU A 579 -43.89 33.77 -20.76
C LEU A 579 -43.22 32.41 -20.93
N VAL A 580 -42.44 31.99 -19.95
CA VAL A 580 -41.81 30.67 -19.89
C VAL A 580 -42.65 29.73 -19.02
N ILE A 581 -42.87 28.51 -19.47
CA ILE A 581 -43.66 27.50 -18.75
C ILE A 581 -42.74 26.35 -18.33
N GLY A 582 -42.55 26.19 -17.02
CA GLY A 582 -41.77 25.09 -16.43
C GLY A 582 -40.90 25.55 -15.26
N GLY A 583 -40.91 24.80 -14.16
CA GLY A 583 -40.19 25.14 -12.92
C GLY A 583 -38.77 24.59 -12.80
N GLY A 584 -38.29 23.83 -13.80
CA GLY A 584 -36.95 23.24 -13.79
C GLY A 584 -35.86 24.13 -14.39
N SER A 585 -34.61 23.64 -14.34
CA SER A 585 -33.42 24.39 -14.79
C SER A 585 -33.54 24.90 -16.23
N VAL A 586 -34.12 24.13 -17.14
CA VAL A 586 -34.36 24.56 -18.54
C VAL A 586 -35.31 25.76 -18.62
N GLY A 587 -36.33 25.80 -17.76
CA GLY A 587 -37.26 26.94 -17.68
C GLY A 587 -36.57 28.20 -17.15
N ILE A 588 -35.76 28.06 -16.11
CA ILE A 588 -34.95 29.17 -15.57
C ILE A 588 -33.95 29.67 -16.63
N ASP A 589 -33.26 28.76 -17.31
CA ASP A 589 -32.31 29.11 -18.36
C ASP A 589 -33.00 29.84 -19.52
N ALA A 590 -34.14 29.34 -19.99
CA ALA A 590 -34.91 30.01 -21.04
C ALA A 590 -35.38 31.42 -20.63
N ALA A 591 -35.81 31.61 -19.37
CA ALA A 591 -36.22 32.91 -18.85
C ALA A 591 -35.04 33.89 -18.76
N ARG A 592 -33.91 33.45 -18.23
CA ARG A 592 -32.70 34.27 -18.07
C ARG A 592 -32.03 34.60 -19.41
N VAL A 593 -32.06 33.67 -20.38
CA VAL A 593 -31.63 33.94 -21.76
C VAL A 593 -32.57 34.95 -22.43
N SER A 594 -33.88 34.84 -22.22
CA SER A 594 -34.86 35.80 -22.76
C SER A 594 -34.59 37.23 -22.29
N MET A 595 -34.23 37.41 -21.01
CA MET A 595 -33.80 38.72 -20.48
C MET A 595 -32.56 39.25 -21.20
N ARG A 596 -31.55 38.40 -21.43
CA ARG A 596 -30.29 38.76 -22.12
C ARG A 596 -30.48 39.10 -23.60
N LEU A 597 -31.46 38.49 -24.25
CA LEU A 597 -31.85 38.82 -25.63
C LEU A 597 -32.67 40.12 -25.73
N GLY A 598 -32.99 40.77 -24.60
CA GLY A 598 -33.57 42.11 -24.56
C GLY A 598 -35.07 42.18 -24.37
N ALA A 599 -35.72 41.08 -23.97
CA ALA A 599 -37.13 41.07 -23.56
C ALA A 599 -37.39 42.14 -22.48
N LYS A 600 -38.52 42.84 -22.56
CA LYS A 600 -38.86 43.92 -21.61
C LYS A 600 -39.53 43.40 -20.36
N GLN A 601 -40.23 42.27 -20.48
CA GLN A 601 -40.93 41.62 -19.39
C GLN A 601 -40.84 40.11 -19.58
N VAL A 602 -40.32 39.39 -18.59
CA VAL A 602 -40.24 37.94 -18.62
C VAL A 602 -40.98 37.39 -17.41
N HIS A 603 -41.96 36.55 -17.69
CA HIS A 603 -42.74 35.81 -16.70
C HIS A 603 -42.32 34.35 -16.75
N LEU A 604 -42.21 33.68 -15.61
CA LEU A 604 -42.05 32.23 -15.52
C LEU A 604 -43.23 31.65 -14.76
N LEU A 605 -43.95 30.73 -15.37
CA LEU A 605 -45.07 30.02 -14.77
C LEU A 605 -44.65 28.58 -14.47
N CYS A 606 -44.91 28.14 -13.24
CA CYS A 606 -44.60 26.78 -12.80
C CYS A 606 -45.73 26.20 -11.93
N LEU A 607 -45.87 24.88 -11.98
CA LEU A 607 -46.89 24.14 -11.21
C LEU A 607 -46.50 24.07 -9.74
N GLU A 608 -45.21 24.13 -9.49
CA GLU A 608 -44.54 23.94 -8.24
C GLU A 608 -44.63 25.17 -7.33
N THR A 609 -44.48 24.98 -6.03
CA THR A 609 -44.45 26.06 -5.03
C THR A 609 -43.03 26.56 -4.77
N ARG A 610 -42.92 27.78 -4.21
CA ARG A 610 -41.67 28.34 -3.66
C ARG A 610 -41.40 27.95 -2.21
N ASP A 611 -42.31 27.22 -1.57
CA ASP A 611 -42.09 26.69 -0.23
C ASP A 611 -41.03 25.58 -0.26
N LEU A 612 -39.85 25.87 0.31
CA LEU A 612 -38.71 24.97 0.37
C LEU A 612 -38.98 23.68 1.17
N THR A 613 -40.02 23.67 2.01
CA THR A 613 -40.43 22.50 2.80
C THR A 613 -41.45 21.60 2.10
N SER A 614 -41.99 22.06 0.97
CA SER A 614 -43.01 21.33 0.22
C SER A 614 -42.38 20.25 -0.66
N LYS A 615 -43.04 19.09 -0.73
CA LYS A 615 -42.73 18.05 -1.71
C LYS A 615 -42.98 18.51 -3.16
N ASP A 616 -43.82 19.52 -3.34
CA ASP A 616 -44.19 20.08 -4.65
C ASP A 616 -43.34 21.34 -4.97
N ARG A 617 -42.14 21.47 -4.38
CA ARG A 617 -41.23 22.60 -4.61
C ARG A 617 -40.65 22.61 -6.02
N MET A 618 -40.24 23.79 -6.50
CA MET A 618 -39.58 23.91 -7.81
C MET A 618 -38.31 23.04 -7.89
N PRO A 619 -38.08 22.33 -9.02
CA PRO A 619 -36.92 21.45 -9.18
C PRO A 619 -35.63 22.17 -9.59
N ALA A 620 -35.69 23.44 -10.03
CA ALA A 620 -34.47 24.22 -10.28
C ALA A 620 -33.71 24.52 -8.98
N GLN A 621 -32.40 24.77 -9.09
CA GLN A 621 -31.56 25.13 -7.95
C GLN A 621 -31.95 26.49 -7.38
N ASP A 622 -32.01 26.62 -6.05
CA ASP A 622 -32.49 27.83 -5.38
C ASP A 622 -31.71 29.08 -5.79
N LEU A 623 -30.37 28.98 -5.88
CA LEU A 623 -29.51 30.09 -6.32
C LEU A 623 -29.84 30.56 -7.75
N GLU A 624 -30.18 29.64 -8.65
CA GLU A 624 -30.55 29.98 -10.04
C GLU A 624 -31.91 30.66 -10.10
N ILE A 625 -32.84 30.27 -9.22
CA ILE A 625 -34.14 30.91 -9.08
C ILE A 625 -33.96 32.33 -8.54
N GLU A 626 -33.17 32.51 -7.48
CA GLU A 626 -32.85 33.83 -6.90
C GLU A 626 -32.19 34.75 -7.94
N HIS A 627 -31.20 34.25 -8.69
CA HIS A 627 -30.57 35.01 -9.76
C HIS A 627 -31.55 35.42 -10.86
N ALA A 628 -32.54 34.59 -11.20
CA ALA A 628 -33.57 34.95 -12.17
C ALA A 628 -34.44 36.10 -11.67
N GLU A 629 -34.85 36.07 -10.39
CA GLU A 629 -35.64 37.14 -9.77
C GLU A 629 -34.86 38.46 -9.67
N GLU A 630 -33.58 38.39 -9.29
CA GLU A 630 -32.66 39.54 -9.27
C GLU A 630 -32.47 40.17 -10.65
N GLU A 631 -32.45 39.35 -11.71
CA GLU A 631 -32.37 39.80 -13.10
C GLU A 631 -33.72 40.38 -13.61
N GLY A 632 -34.80 40.26 -12.84
CA GLY A 632 -36.12 40.84 -13.14
C GLY A 632 -37.16 39.86 -13.71
N VAL A 633 -36.92 38.56 -13.64
CA VAL A 633 -37.91 37.53 -14.02
C VAL A 633 -39.01 37.47 -12.97
N VAL A 634 -40.27 37.56 -13.40
CA VAL A 634 -41.44 37.44 -12.51
C VAL A 634 -41.92 36.00 -12.46
N ILE A 635 -41.70 35.32 -11.33
CA ILE A 635 -42.09 33.92 -11.13
C ILE A 635 -43.51 33.81 -10.58
N HIS A 636 -44.34 32.98 -11.21
CA HIS A 636 -45.72 32.68 -10.84
C HIS A 636 -45.82 31.21 -10.40
N PRO A 637 -45.56 30.92 -9.11
CA PRO A 637 -45.64 29.55 -8.60
C PRO A 637 -47.08 29.08 -8.43
N SER A 638 -47.25 27.76 -8.37
CA SER A 638 -48.54 27.11 -8.14
C SER A 638 -49.62 27.49 -9.17
N LEU A 639 -49.23 27.69 -10.42
CA LEU A 639 -50.14 27.95 -11.54
C LEU A 639 -49.92 26.93 -12.68
N GLY A 640 -51.01 26.39 -13.20
CA GLY A 640 -51.02 25.52 -14.37
C GLY A 640 -51.55 26.23 -15.62
N PRO A 641 -51.04 25.88 -16.81
CA PRO A 641 -51.55 26.41 -18.07
C PRO A 641 -52.87 25.73 -18.45
N THR A 642 -53.87 26.50 -18.89
CA THR A 642 -55.15 25.94 -19.41
C THR A 642 -55.35 26.19 -20.89
N LYS A 643 -55.04 27.39 -21.37
CA LYS A 643 -55.25 27.81 -22.76
C LYS A 643 -54.35 28.97 -23.13
N ILE A 644 -53.77 28.91 -24.34
CA ILE A 644 -53.06 30.04 -24.94
C ILE A 644 -54.07 30.92 -25.67
N LEU A 645 -54.01 32.23 -25.40
CA LEU A 645 -54.81 33.26 -26.04
C LEU A 645 -54.08 33.73 -27.29
N ALA A 646 -54.79 33.77 -28.41
CA ALA A 646 -54.24 34.22 -29.68
C ALA A 646 -55.17 35.21 -30.39
N GLU A 647 -54.60 36.27 -30.94
CA GLU A 647 -55.25 37.25 -31.81
C GLU A 647 -54.59 37.19 -33.19
N GLU A 648 -55.38 37.14 -34.26
CA GLU A 648 -54.89 36.98 -35.64
C GLU A 648 -53.92 35.79 -35.86
N GLY A 649 -53.97 34.78 -34.98
CA GLY A 649 -53.10 33.60 -35.02
C GLY A 649 -51.79 33.73 -34.23
N ARG A 650 -51.52 34.88 -33.61
CA ARG A 650 -50.33 35.13 -32.77
C ARG A 650 -50.68 35.10 -31.29
N ALA A 651 -49.80 34.53 -30.46
CA ALA A 651 -49.96 34.51 -29.01
C ALA A 651 -50.01 35.93 -28.43
N VAL A 652 -50.96 36.19 -27.54
CA VAL A 652 -51.11 37.45 -26.79
C VAL A 652 -51.18 37.25 -25.27
N GLY A 653 -51.29 36.00 -24.81
CA GLY A 653 -51.26 35.66 -23.39
C GLY A 653 -51.69 34.23 -23.11
N MET A 654 -51.91 33.92 -21.83
CA MET A 654 -52.28 32.59 -21.37
C MET A 654 -53.26 32.65 -20.19
N GLU A 655 -54.33 31.85 -20.27
CA GLU A 655 -55.20 31.56 -19.13
C GLU A 655 -54.54 30.51 -18.24
N THR A 656 -54.67 30.69 -16.92
CA THR A 656 -54.07 29.80 -15.93
C THR A 656 -55.11 29.26 -14.95
N VAL A 657 -54.72 28.25 -14.18
CA VAL A 657 -55.50 27.67 -13.09
C VAL A 657 -54.61 27.47 -11.88
N ILE A 658 -55.15 27.58 -10.67
CA ILE A 658 -54.37 27.36 -9.45
C ILE A 658 -54.03 25.86 -9.33
N CYS A 659 -52.74 25.55 -9.26
CA CYS A 659 -52.22 24.23 -8.94
C CYS A 659 -52.20 24.05 -7.42
N THR A 660 -52.87 22.99 -6.95
CA THR A 660 -53.01 22.68 -5.52
C THR A 660 -52.06 21.57 -5.06
N SER A 661 -51.61 20.73 -5.99
CA SER A 661 -50.59 19.73 -5.74
C SER A 661 -49.99 19.27 -7.06
N VAL A 662 -48.71 18.89 -7.08
CA VAL A 662 -47.99 18.42 -8.27
C VAL A 662 -47.76 16.92 -8.21
N ILE A 663 -47.36 16.42 -7.05
CA ILE A 663 -46.98 15.02 -6.83
C ILE A 663 -48.04 14.32 -5.97
N ASP A 664 -48.44 13.11 -6.35
CA ASP A 664 -49.38 12.31 -5.56
C ASP A 664 -48.75 11.69 -4.29
N SER A 665 -49.48 10.78 -3.64
CA SER A 665 -49.01 10.09 -2.43
C SER A 665 -47.96 9.00 -2.72
N GLU A 666 -47.82 8.55 -3.96
CA GLU A 666 -46.83 7.57 -4.40
C GLU A 666 -45.55 8.23 -4.94
N GLY A 667 -45.45 9.55 -4.91
CA GLY A 667 -44.30 10.28 -5.44
C GLY A 667 -44.34 10.47 -6.95
N LYS A 668 -45.47 10.19 -7.61
CA LYS A 668 -45.60 10.34 -9.07
C LYS A 668 -46.16 11.70 -9.45
N PHE A 669 -45.68 12.21 -10.58
CA PHE A 669 -46.20 13.44 -11.19
C PHE A 669 -47.68 13.27 -11.55
N ASN A 670 -48.56 13.99 -10.87
CA ASN A 670 -50.01 13.92 -11.02
C ASN A 670 -50.67 15.22 -10.52
N PRO A 671 -50.57 16.32 -11.30
CA PRO A 671 -50.98 17.64 -10.84
C PRO A 671 -52.50 17.75 -10.64
N LYS A 672 -52.90 18.45 -9.58
CA LYS A 672 -54.29 18.71 -9.21
C LYS A 672 -54.57 20.19 -9.19
N PHE A 673 -55.68 20.59 -9.79
CA PHE A 673 -56.05 21.99 -9.96
C PHE A 673 -57.30 22.37 -9.16
N ALA A 674 -57.34 23.61 -8.67
CA ALA A 674 -58.52 24.18 -8.03
C ALA A 674 -59.66 24.39 -9.04
N ALA A 675 -60.88 24.56 -8.53
CA ALA A 675 -62.04 24.87 -9.36
C ALA A 675 -62.03 26.32 -9.88
N ASP A 676 -61.35 27.23 -9.16
CA ASP A 676 -61.27 28.65 -9.51
C ASP A 676 -60.19 28.89 -10.58
N ALA A 677 -60.51 29.76 -11.55
CA ALA A 677 -59.54 30.20 -12.56
C ALA A 677 -58.40 31.00 -11.92
N GLY A 678 -57.19 30.81 -12.42
CA GLY A 678 -56.03 31.62 -12.08
C GLY A 678 -55.98 32.93 -12.89
N PRO A 679 -54.99 33.80 -12.63
CA PRO A 679 -54.82 35.03 -13.38
C PRO A 679 -54.42 34.76 -14.84
N THR A 680 -54.91 35.59 -15.78
CA THR A 680 -54.38 35.61 -17.16
C THR A 680 -53.05 36.36 -17.19
N ILE A 681 -52.06 35.79 -17.87
CA ILE A 681 -50.73 36.40 -18.04
C ILE A 681 -50.57 36.83 -19.50
N GLU A 682 -50.31 38.11 -19.74
CA GLU A 682 -50.07 38.64 -21.09
C GLU A 682 -48.66 38.28 -21.59
N ALA A 683 -48.56 37.81 -22.83
CA ALA A 683 -47.29 37.45 -23.45
C ALA A 683 -47.41 37.43 -24.99
N ASP A 684 -46.43 38.00 -25.68
CA ASP A 684 -46.31 37.94 -27.15
C ASP A 684 -45.41 36.78 -27.61
N THR A 685 -44.68 36.15 -26.69
CA THR A 685 -43.93 34.90 -26.90
C THR A 685 -44.15 33.95 -25.72
N VAL A 686 -44.45 32.68 -26.01
CA VAL A 686 -44.59 31.63 -24.99
C VAL A 686 -43.52 30.57 -25.23
N ILE A 687 -42.69 30.30 -24.22
CA ILE A 687 -41.62 29.29 -24.27
C ILE A 687 -42.01 28.10 -23.40
N VAL A 688 -42.11 26.92 -24.00
CA VAL A 688 -42.54 25.69 -23.33
C VAL A 688 -41.31 24.87 -22.88
N ALA A 689 -41.19 24.62 -21.57
CA ALA A 689 -40.08 23.93 -20.92
C ALA A 689 -40.56 22.81 -19.97
N ILE A 690 -41.59 22.06 -20.38
CA ILE A 690 -42.27 21.06 -19.52
C ILE A 690 -41.67 19.64 -19.56
N GLY A 691 -40.57 19.43 -20.28
CA GLY A 691 -39.88 18.15 -20.33
C GLY A 691 -39.32 17.80 -21.71
N GLN A 692 -38.53 16.74 -21.73
CA GLN A 692 -37.82 16.24 -22.91
C GLN A 692 -38.06 14.74 -23.08
N ARG A 693 -37.83 14.22 -24.29
CA ARG A 693 -37.87 12.79 -24.61
C ARG A 693 -36.86 12.45 -25.72
N PRO A 694 -36.39 11.19 -25.78
CA PRO A 694 -35.61 10.70 -26.92
C PRO A 694 -36.38 10.80 -28.24
N ASP A 695 -35.66 10.94 -29.35
CA ASP A 695 -36.29 10.95 -30.68
C ASP A 695 -36.87 9.55 -30.99
N GLU A 696 -38.12 9.52 -31.45
CA GLU A 696 -38.82 8.29 -31.78
C GLU A 696 -38.35 7.69 -33.12
N LYS A 697 -37.78 8.50 -34.02
CA LYS A 697 -37.51 8.14 -35.43
C LYS A 697 -36.23 7.33 -35.62
N ASP A 698 -35.26 7.46 -34.73
CA ASP A 698 -33.99 6.73 -34.82
C ASP A 698 -34.01 5.43 -33.99
N PHE A 699 -33.22 4.45 -34.42
CA PHE A 699 -33.03 3.14 -33.78
C PHE A 699 -34.33 2.35 -33.51
N SER A 700 -35.09 2.08 -34.56
CA SER A 700 -36.34 1.29 -34.49
C SER A 700 -36.13 -0.18 -34.04
N GLU A 701 -34.89 -0.65 -34.05
CA GLU A 701 -34.47 -1.99 -33.64
C GLU A 701 -34.46 -2.23 -32.12
N PHE A 702 -34.52 -1.15 -31.32
CA PHE A 702 -34.60 -1.27 -29.87
C PHE A 702 -36.03 -1.41 -29.37
N ASN A 703 -36.20 -2.18 -28.29
CA ASN A 703 -37.41 -2.11 -27.49
C ASN A 703 -37.49 -0.73 -26.81
N LYS A 704 -38.64 -0.04 -26.93
CA LYS A 704 -38.87 1.27 -26.33
C LYS A 704 -39.86 1.21 -25.16
N GLY A 705 -39.65 2.04 -24.15
CA GLY A 705 -40.58 2.26 -23.03
C GLY A 705 -41.78 3.12 -23.42
N SER A 706 -42.73 3.30 -22.50
CA SER A 706 -43.95 4.11 -22.73
C SER A 706 -43.67 5.59 -22.97
N SER A 707 -42.51 6.10 -22.54
CA SER A 707 -42.02 7.46 -22.75
C SER A 707 -41.15 7.62 -24.01
N GLY A 708 -40.95 6.55 -24.79
CA GLY A 708 -40.06 6.54 -25.95
C GLY A 708 -38.57 6.29 -25.64
N THR A 709 -38.21 6.07 -24.37
CA THR A 709 -36.84 5.73 -23.96
C THR A 709 -36.42 4.33 -24.42
N ILE A 710 -35.13 4.13 -24.65
CA ILE A 710 -34.56 2.82 -24.99
C ILE A 710 -34.63 1.93 -23.75
N LYS A 711 -35.12 0.70 -23.91
CA LYS A 711 -35.16 -0.29 -22.84
C LYS A 711 -33.83 -1.04 -22.78
N ALA A 712 -33.12 -0.90 -21.66
CA ALA A 712 -31.91 -1.63 -21.30
C ALA A 712 -32.09 -2.31 -19.93
N ASP A 713 -31.21 -3.26 -19.58
CA ASP A 713 -31.17 -3.82 -18.21
C ASP A 713 -30.68 -2.73 -17.22
N ASP A 714 -31.38 -2.59 -16.10
CA ASP A 714 -31.11 -1.54 -15.11
C ASP A 714 -29.73 -1.66 -14.44
N THR A 715 -29.06 -2.81 -14.55
CA THR A 715 -27.74 -3.06 -13.99
C THR A 715 -26.67 -3.10 -15.08
N THR A 716 -26.88 -3.90 -16.12
CA THR A 716 -25.85 -4.12 -17.16
C THR A 716 -25.88 -3.11 -18.28
N LEU A 717 -26.95 -2.32 -18.39
CA LEU A 717 -27.21 -1.40 -19.50
C LEU A 717 -27.26 -2.07 -20.88
N GLU A 718 -27.28 -3.40 -20.94
CA GLU A 718 -27.39 -4.14 -22.20
C GLU A 718 -28.82 -4.03 -22.74
N THR A 719 -28.93 -3.81 -24.05
CA THR A 719 -30.21 -3.70 -24.76
C THR A 719 -30.73 -5.09 -25.17
N ASN A 720 -31.80 -5.13 -25.98
CA ASN A 720 -32.24 -6.37 -26.61
C ASN A 720 -31.28 -6.92 -27.68
N ILE A 721 -30.20 -6.21 -28.00
CA ILE A 721 -29.19 -6.60 -28.98
C ILE A 721 -27.88 -6.86 -28.24
N LYS A 722 -27.36 -8.09 -28.36
CA LYS A 722 -26.14 -8.51 -27.67
C LYS A 722 -24.94 -7.65 -28.09
N GLY A 723 -24.16 -7.19 -27.10
CA GLY A 723 -23.00 -6.31 -27.35
C GLY A 723 -23.37 -4.85 -27.66
N VAL A 724 -24.66 -4.48 -27.55
CA VAL A 724 -25.13 -3.11 -27.63
C VAL A 724 -25.67 -2.67 -26.27
N PHE A 725 -25.07 -1.62 -25.75
CA PHE A 725 -25.40 -1.01 -24.47
C PHE A 725 -26.03 0.36 -24.71
N ALA A 726 -26.93 0.80 -23.82
CA ALA A 726 -27.53 2.12 -23.91
C ALA A 726 -27.62 2.76 -22.52
N GLY A 727 -27.42 4.08 -22.44
CA GLY A 727 -27.37 4.78 -21.16
C GLY A 727 -27.55 6.29 -21.27
N GLY A 728 -27.54 6.95 -20.11
CA GLY A 728 -27.89 8.38 -20.00
C GLY A 728 -29.35 8.65 -20.35
N ASP A 729 -29.64 9.88 -20.78
CA ASP A 729 -31.02 10.35 -21.00
C ASP A 729 -31.79 9.57 -22.08
N ALA A 730 -31.09 8.82 -22.94
CA ALA A 730 -31.72 7.92 -23.91
C ALA A 730 -32.50 6.77 -23.24
N VAL A 731 -32.08 6.36 -22.04
CA VAL A 731 -32.67 5.27 -21.25
C VAL A 731 -33.47 5.80 -20.07
N SER A 732 -32.86 6.68 -19.26
CA SER A 732 -33.50 7.21 -18.04
C SER A 732 -34.58 8.26 -18.33
N GLY A 733 -34.57 8.86 -19.52
CA GLY A 733 -35.17 10.18 -19.71
C GLY A 733 -34.29 11.30 -19.14
N PRO A 734 -34.69 12.56 -19.28
CA PRO A 734 -33.85 13.71 -18.90
C PRO A 734 -33.45 13.65 -17.41
N ALA A 735 -32.15 13.54 -17.15
CA ALA A 735 -31.56 13.52 -15.82
C ALA A 735 -30.55 14.66 -15.65
N ASP A 736 -29.90 14.74 -14.48
CA ASP A 736 -28.79 15.67 -14.28
C ASP A 736 -27.48 15.16 -14.89
N VAL A 737 -26.53 16.09 -15.08
CA VAL A 737 -25.26 15.82 -15.77
C VAL A 737 -24.44 14.74 -15.04
N ILE A 738 -24.44 14.73 -13.71
CA ILE A 738 -23.65 13.77 -12.93
C ILE A 738 -24.22 12.35 -13.05
N SER A 739 -25.55 12.21 -13.13
CA SER A 739 -26.21 10.93 -13.40
C SER A 739 -25.90 10.41 -14.81
N ALA A 740 -25.84 11.29 -15.81
CA ALA A 740 -25.42 10.92 -17.15
C ALA A 740 -23.95 10.44 -17.19
N VAL A 741 -23.03 11.14 -16.50
CA VAL A 741 -21.63 10.70 -16.35
C VAL A 741 -21.56 9.32 -15.70
N ALA A 742 -22.30 9.09 -14.61
CA ALA A 742 -22.35 7.79 -13.94
C ALA A 742 -22.83 6.67 -14.86
N ALA A 743 -23.87 6.90 -15.67
CA ALA A 743 -24.35 5.93 -16.65
C ALA A 743 -23.27 5.58 -17.71
N GLY A 744 -22.45 6.56 -18.10
CA GLY A 744 -21.29 6.33 -18.98
C GLY A 744 -20.24 5.41 -18.36
N LYS A 745 -19.92 5.60 -17.07
CA LYS A 745 -18.98 4.74 -16.33
C LYS A 745 -19.51 3.32 -16.20
N GLU A 746 -20.78 3.16 -15.83
CA GLU A 746 -21.43 1.85 -15.75
C GLU A 746 -21.46 1.12 -17.10
N ALA A 747 -21.60 1.85 -18.21
CA ALA A 747 -21.52 1.28 -19.54
C ALA A 747 -20.09 0.80 -19.86
N ALA A 748 -19.06 1.59 -19.50
CA ALA A 748 -17.67 1.18 -19.68
C ALA A 748 -17.33 -0.10 -18.91
N ILE A 749 -17.78 -0.23 -17.66
CA ILE A 749 -17.66 -1.47 -16.86
C ILE A 749 -18.34 -2.64 -17.58
N SER A 750 -19.55 -2.42 -18.09
CA SER A 750 -20.32 -3.48 -18.75
C SER A 750 -19.66 -3.96 -20.04
N ILE A 751 -19.07 -3.05 -20.81
CA ILE A 751 -18.33 -3.35 -22.04
C ILE A 751 -17.03 -4.10 -21.73
N GLU A 752 -16.30 -3.72 -20.67
CA GLU A 752 -15.11 -4.45 -20.21
C GLU A 752 -15.45 -5.90 -19.86
N LEU A 753 -16.48 -6.11 -19.03
CA LEU A 753 -16.93 -7.44 -18.63
C LEU A 753 -17.42 -8.27 -19.81
N TYR A 754 -18.09 -7.62 -20.78
CA TYR A 754 -18.52 -8.24 -22.03
C TYR A 754 -17.34 -8.76 -22.85
N PHE A 755 -16.29 -7.96 -23.06
CA PHE A 755 -15.10 -8.40 -23.77
C PHE A 755 -14.29 -9.46 -23.01
N ALA A 756 -14.30 -9.40 -21.68
CA ALA A 756 -13.69 -10.42 -20.84
C ALA A 756 -14.46 -11.76 -20.86
N GLY A 757 -15.65 -11.82 -21.46
CA GLY A 757 -16.50 -13.01 -21.47
C GLY A 757 -17.04 -13.39 -20.09
N MET A 758 -17.09 -12.43 -19.17
CA MET A 758 -17.57 -12.59 -17.80
C MET A 758 -19.08 -12.37 -17.72
N ASP A 759 -19.71 -12.85 -16.64
CA ASP A 759 -21.09 -12.47 -16.35
C ASP A 759 -21.13 -10.99 -15.94
N ILE A 760 -21.74 -10.16 -16.80
CA ILE A 760 -21.75 -8.71 -16.66
C ILE A 760 -22.50 -8.23 -15.41
N LYS A 761 -23.40 -9.06 -14.86
CA LYS A 761 -24.23 -8.71 -13.71
C LYS A 761 -23.57 -9.16 -12.40
N GLU A 762 -23.02 -10.36 -12.37
CA GLU A 762 -22.40 -10.94 -11.17
C GLU A 762 -20.96 -10.45 -10.94
N SER A 763 -20.24 -10.08 -12.00
CA SER A 763 -18.81 -9.73 -11.93
C SER A 763 -18.56 -8.24 -11.68
N ARG A 764 -19.58 -7.47 -11.31
CA ARG A 764 -19.46 -6.02 -11.10
C ARG A 764 -18.78 -5.69 -9.77
N PRO A 765 -18.09 -4.54 -9.69
CA PRO A 765 -17.61 -4.02 -8.41
C PRO A 765 -18.74 -3.87 -7.40
N LEU A 766 -18.43 -4.09 -6.11
CA LEU A 766 -19.40 -3.86 -5.04
C LEU A 766 -19.70 -2.36 -4.90
N PRO A 767 -20.95 -1.99 -4.57
CA PRO A 767 -21.31 -0.60 -4.33
C PRO A 767 -20.61 -0.05 -3.08
N LEU A 768 -20.23 1.22 -3.14
CA LEU A 768 -19.65 1.94 -2.00
C LEU A 768 -20.68 2.03 -0.86
N LYS A 769 -20.23 1.83 0.38
CA LYS A 769 -21.05 2.00 1.59
C LYS A 769 -20.55 3.18 2.41
N ALA A 770 -21.44 4.07 2.85
CA ALA A 770 -21.05 5.21 3.68
C ALA A 770 -20.70 4.75 5.10
N ILE A 771 -19.82 5.48 5.77
CA ILE A 771 -19.62 5.39 7.22
C ILE A 771 -20.91 5.78 7.97
N GLU A 772 -21.23 5.10 9.09
CA GLU A 772 -22.43 5.39 9.89
C GLU A 772 -22.21 6.50 10.95
N GLU A 773 -21.03 6.59 11.60
CA GLU A 773 -20.76 7.57 12.67
C GLU A 773 -19.53 8.48 12.47
N VAL A 774 -19.77 9.79 12.35
CA VAL A 774 -18.72 10.84 12.36
C VAL A 774 -18.81 11.67 13.64
N PRO A 775 -17.78 11.65 14.53
CA PRO A 775 -17.69 12.49 15.73
C PRO A 775 -17.72 13.98 15.43
N LYS A 776 -18.57 14.72 16.16
CA LYS A 776 -18.83 16.15 15.96
C LYS A 776 -18.48 17.03 17.17
N GLU A 777 -17.98 16.41 18.24
CA GLU A 777 -17.69 17.08 19.51
C GLU A 777 -16.44 17.97 19.41
N GLY A 778 -16.53 19.20 19.93
CA GLY A 778 -15.39 20.13 20.01
C GLY A 778 -15.02 20.86 18.70
N LEU A 779 -15.83 20.73 17.65
CA LEU A 779 -15.62 21.43 16.38
C LEU A 779 -15.97 22.92 16.49
N SER A 780 -15.13 23.79 15.90
CA SER A 780 -15.44 25.20 15.71
C SER A 780 -16.41 25.40 14.55
N GLN A 781 -17.43 26.22 14.77
CA GLN A 781 -18.35 26.66 13.73
C GLN A 781 -17.72 27.80 12.92
N GLU A 782 -17.78 27.67 11.59
CA GLU A 782 -17.26 28.61 10.61
C GLU A 782 -18.27 28.77 9.47
N ALA A 783 -18.55 30.00 9.07
CA ALA A 783 -19.49 30.28 8.00
C ALA A 783 -19.04 29.69 6.66
N ARG A 784 -20.00 29.16 5.89
CA ARG A 784 -19.75 28.66 4.54
C ARG A 784 -19.24 29.76 3.62
N GLN A 785 -18.23 29.45 2.82
CA GLN A 785 -17.79 30.37 1.77
C GLN A 785 -18.85 30.45 0.68
N ILE A 786 -19.35 31.66 0.44
CA ILE A 786 -20.37 31.96 -0.57
C ILE A 786 -19.69 32.22 -1.91
N MET A 787 -20.21 31.63 -2.98
CA MET A 787 -19.72 31.85 -4.35
C MET A 787 -19.82 33.35 -4.69
N PRO A 788 -18.70 34.01 -5.05
CA PRO A 788 -18.78 35.37 -5.57
C PRO A 788 -19.60 35.38 -6.86
N VAL A 789 -20.55 36.31 -6.96
CA VAL A 789 -21.43 36.46 -8.12
C VAL A 789 -21.32 37.86 -8.69
N MET A 790 -21.54 37.97 -10.00
CA MET A 790 -21.60 39.26 -10.68
C MET A 790 -22.83 40.05 -10.21
N GLU A 791 -22.66 41.35 -9.99
CA GLU A 791 -23.77 42.26 -9.66
C GLU A 791 -24.89 42.23 -10.72
N PRO A 792 -26.18 42.21 -10.34
CA PRO A 792 -27.31 42.10 -11.26
C PRO A 792 -27.27 43.08 -12.44
N GLU A 793 -26.88 44.34 -12.23
CA GLU A 793 -26.85 45.37 -13.27
C GLU A 793 -25.80 45.10 -14.36
N LYS A 794 -24.82 44.23 -14.07
CA LYS A 794 -23.76 43.83 -15.01
C LYS A 794 -24.12 42.55 -15.78
N ARG A 795 -25.16 41.81 -15.37
CA ARG A 795 -25.62 40.55 -15.99
C ARG A 795 -26.38 40.78 -17.32
N THR A 796 -25.82 41.59 -18.21
CA THR A 796 -26.45 42.01 -19.48
C THR A 796 -26.06 41.15 -20.68
N GLY A 797 -25.04 40.29 -20.53
CA GLY A 797 -24.54 39.41 -21.58
C GLY A 797 -24.37 37.96 -21.12
N PHE A 798 -23.57 37.20 -21.87
CA PHE A 798 -23.35 35.77 -21.66
C PHE A 798 -22.08 35.42 -20.87
N ALA A 799 -21.41 36.41 -20.26
CA ALA A 799 -20.31 36.15 -19.35
C ALA A 799 -20.78 35.37 -18.12
N GLU A 800 -19.91 34.53 -17.56
CA GLU A 800 -20.24 33.72 -16.38
C GLU A 800 -20.70 34.60 -15.20
N VAL A 801 -21.83 34.23 -14.59
CA VAL A 801 -22.41 34.99 -13.48
C VAL A 801 -21.73 34.66 -12.15
N GLU A 802 -21.50 33.37 -11.87
CA GLU A 802 -20.66 32.94 -10.76
C GLU A 802 -19.19 33.16 -11.15
N LEU A 803 -18.39 33.78 -10.28
CA LEU A 803 -17.02 34.24 -10.58
C LEU A 803 -15.91 33.28 -10.11
N GLY A 804 -16.27 32.25 -9.35
CA GLY A 804 -15.33 31.28 -8.77
C GLY A 804 -14.71 31.72 -7.44
N PHE A 805 -14.12 30.78 -6.71
CA PHE A 805 -13.42 31.08 -5.46
C PHE A 805 -12.03 31.66 -5.69
N GLU A 806 -11.64 32.59 -4.82
CA GLU A 806 -10.24 32.93 -4.63
C GLU A 806 -9.52 31.83 -3.84
N LYS A 807 -8.17 31.85 -3.89
CA LYS A 807 -7.34 30.83 -3.27
C LYS A 807 -7.60 30.71 -1.76
N GLU A 808 -7.75 31.85 -1.11
CA GLU A 808 -7.98 31.97 0.33
C GLU A 808 -9.35 31.41 0.71
N MET A 809 -10.40 31.75 -0.06
CA MET A 809 -11.75 31.21 0.12
C MET A 809 -11.76 29.69 -0.04
N ALA A 810 -11.15 29.18 -1.12
CA ALA A 810 -11.08 27.75 -1.37
C ALA A 810 -10.34 27.01 -0.25
N THR A 811 -9.22 27.57 0.22
CA THR A 811 -8.43 26.99 1.31
C THR A 811 -9.21 26.99 2.63
N GLN A 812 -9.90 28.09 2.95
CA GLN A 812 -10.73 28.20 4.15
C GLN A 812 -11.88 27.19 4.10
N GLU A 813 -12.58 27.11 2.97
CA GLU A 813 -13.70 26.19 2.81
C GLU A 813 -13.24 24.73 2.95
N CYS A 814 -12.14 24.33 2.30
CA CYS A 814 -11.61 22.98 2.47
C CYS A 814 -11.25 22.62 3.92
N ARG A 815 -10.79 23.59 4.73
CA ARG A 815 -10.44 23.36 6.14
C ARG A 815 -11.66 23.06 7.03
N ARG A 816 -12.88 23.41 6.59
CA ARG A 816 -14.12 23.03 7.26
C ARG A 816 -14.44 21.52 7.10
N CYS A 817 -13.73 20.80 6.21
CA CYS A 817 -13.96 19.38 6.02
C CYS A 817 -13.72 18.57 7.29
N LEU A 818 -14.69 17.72 7.66
CA LEU A 818 -14.58 16.85 8.82
C LEU A 818 -13.62 15.68 8.60
N ASN A 819 -13.17 15.44 7.36
CA ASN A 819 -12.39 14.26 7.00
C ASN A 819 -13.09 12.94 7.42
N CYS A 820 -14.38 12.80 7.05
CA CYS A 820 -15.25 11.66 7.36
C CYS A 820 -14.61 10.28 7.06
N GLY A 821 -13.80 10.18 6.01
CA GLY A 821 -13.02 9.01 5.62
C GLY A 821 -11.94 8.60 6.62
N ILE A 822 -11.49 9.50 7.52
CA ILE A 822 -10.68 9.11 8.68
C ILE A 822 -11.52 8.32 9.69
N TYR A 823 -12.82 8.60 9.77
CA TYR A 823 -13.74 7.89 10.66
C TYR A 823 -14.32 6.62 10.04
N ALA A 824 -14.34 6.54 8.71
CA ALA A 824 -14.53 5.27 8.00
C ALA A 824 -13.46 4.23 8.40
N GLN A 825 -12.31 4.72 8.84
CA GLN A 825 -11.25 3.92 9.44
C GLN A 825 -11.43 3.72 10.96
N LYS A 826 -12.42 4.35 11.61
CA LYS A 826 -12.74 4.22 13.05
C LYS A 826 -13.92 3.28 13.36
N GLU A 827 -14.87 3.05 12.45
CA GLU A 827 -15.80 1.91 12.58
C GLU A 827 -15.06 0.56 12.47
N LEU A 828 -13.84 0.60 11.94
CA LEU A 828 -12.76 -0.36 12.23
C LEU A 828 -12.15 0.01 13.61
N GLY A 829 -12.88 -0.31 14.67
CA GLY A 829 -12.67 0.13 16.06
C GLY A 829 -11.22 0.32 16.50
N GLU A 830 -10.94 1.42 17.23
CA GLU A 830 -9.69 1.71 17.97
C GLU A 830 -8.36 1.52 17.22
N SER A 831 -8.40 1.30 15.90
CA SER A 831 -7.25 0.87 15.08
C SER A 831 -6.74 1.93 14.11
N ALA A 832 -7.44 3.07 13.99
CA ALA A 832 -6.96 4.25 13.27
C ALA A 832 -6.04 5.13 14.14
N GLU A 833 -4.88 4.60 14.53
CA GLU A 833 -3.67 5.36 14.21
C GLU A 833 -3.66 5.49 12.68
N VAL A 834 -3.19 6.61 12.10
CA VAL A 834 -2.77 6.64 10.68
C VAL A 834 -2.14 5.29 10.42
N ARG A 835 -2.75 4.43 9.57
CA ARG A 835 -2.27 3.05 9.34
C ARG A 835 -0.76 3.14 9.37
N GLY A 836 -0.09 2.35 10.22
CA GLY A 836 1.34 2.41 10.50
C GLY A 836 2.18 2.24 9.24
N ILE A 837 2.15 3.25 8.38
CA ILE A 837 2.74 3.31 7.08
C ILE A 837 4.11 3.90 7.36
N GLY A 838 5.02 2.97 7.54
CA GLY A 838 6.44 3.22 7.58
C GLY A 838 7.08 3.09 8.94
N ILE A 839 8.35 3.47 8.97
CA ILE A 839 9.19 3.33 10.15
C ILE A 839 9.03 4.57 11.02
N LYS A 840 8.62 4.37 12.28
CA LYS A 840 8.28 5.42 13.26
C LYS A 840 9.53 6.10 13.84
N ILE A 841 10.35 6.72 12.99
CA ILE A 841 11.49 7.59 13.36
C ILE A 841 11.18 9.06 13.01
N SER A 842 12.19 9.94 12.90
CA SER A 842 11.94 11.35 12.51
C SER A 842 11.19 11.44 11.17
N PRO A 843 10.09 12.22 11.05
CA PRO A 843 9.27 12.24 9.83
C PRO A 843 10.02 12.66 8.56
N GLY A 844 11.08 13.45 8.66
CA GLY A 844 11.92 13.85 7.54
C GLY A 844 13.09 12.90 7.25
N ALA A 845 13.31 11.88 8.08
CA ALA A 845 14.43 10.94 7.97
C ALA A 845 14.34 10.08 6.72
N TYR A 846 15.49 9.65 6.23
CA TYR A 846 15.61 8.65 5.18
C TYR A 846 16.00 7.28 5.76
N ILE A 847 15.57 6.25 5.05
CA ILE A 847 16.02 4.88 5.17
C ILE A 847 16.85 4.60 3.92
N HIS A 848 18.12 4.26 4.12
CA HIS A 848 19.06 3.86 3.09
C HIS A 848 19.15 2.34 3.04
N VAL A 849 18.66 1.74 1.96
CA VAL A 849 18.75 0.29 1.71
C VAL A 849 19.96 0.04 0.82
N LEU A 850 20.88 -0.82 1.29
CA LEU A 850 22.11 -1.13 0.56
C LEU A 850 21.84 -1.93 -0.73
N PRO A 851 22.76 -1.87 -1.71
CA PRO A 851 22.61 -2.57 -2.98
C PRO A 851 22.76 -4.08 -2.84
N ILE A 852 22.39 -4.83 -3.88
CA ILE A 852 22.48 -6.30 -3.92
C ILE A 852 23.32 -6.80 -5.10
N GLU A 853 23.96 -7.96 -4.93
CA GLU A 853 24.82 -8.55 -5.96
C GLU A 853 24.03 -9.38 -6.98
N ALA A 854 23.18 -10.29 -6.51
CA ALA A 854 22.44 -11.27 -7.30
C ALA A 854 21.14 -11.75 -6.62
N GLY A 855 20.44 -12.71 -7.22
CA GLY A 855 19.17 -13.25 -6.69
C GLY A 855 19.27 -13.86 -5.28
N PHE A 856 20.41 -14.47 -4.94
CA PHE A 856 20.69 -15.10 -3.63
C PHE A 856 21.87 -14.48 -2.88
N VAL A 857 22.39 -13.34 -3.35
CA VAL A 857 23.49 -12.61 -2.70
C VAL A 857 23.06 -11.16 -2.54
N GLY A 858 22.68 -10.79 -1.32
CA GLY A 858 21.98 -9.55 -1.03
C GLY A 858 22.86 -8.47 -0.39
N ALA A 859 22.18 -7.53 0.26
CA ALA A 859 22.77 -6.34 0.85
C ALA A 859 23.52 -6.63 2.16
N ASP A 860 23.21 -7.76 2.81
CA ASP A 860 23.99 -8.33 3.91
C ASP A 860 25.40 -8.70 3.46
N ASN A 861 25.55 -9.45 2.36
CA ASN A 861 26.86 -9.78 1.80
C ASN A 861 27.63 -8.53 1.36
N VAL A 862 26.94 -7.52 0.80
CA VAL A 862 27.57 -6.21 0.51
C VAL A 862 28.00 -5.50 1.79
N GLY A 863 27.23 -5.62 2.88
CA GLY A 863 27.62 -5.16 4.21
C GLY A 863 28.92 -5.80 4.68
N VAL A 864 29.06 -7.12 4.54
CA VAL A 864 30.29 -7.86 4.83
C VAL A 864 31.44 -7.36 3.93
N LEU A 865 31.19 -7.18 2.64
CA LEU A 865 32.16 -6.69 1.66
C LEU A 865 32.76 -5.34 2.06
N ILE A 866 31.94 -4.36 2.47
CA ILE A 866 32.45 -3.03 2.85
C ILE A 866 33.08 -2.99 4.25
N ALA A 867 32.68 -3.91 5.13
CA ALA A 867 33.25 -4.07 6.46
C ALA A 867 34.67 -4.67 6.38
N GLU A 868 34.85 -5.77 5.66
CA GLU A 868 36.15 -6.45 5.57
C GLU A 868 37.05 -5.90 4.47
N ALA A 869 36.46 -5.25 3.46
CA ALA A 869 37.15 -4.55 2.39
C ALA A 869 38.27 -5.35 1.70
N PRO A 870 38.01 -6.59 1.21
CA PRO A 870 39.01 -7.40 0.51
C PRO A 870 39.54 -6.72 -0.75
N TYR A 871 38.76 -5.82 -1.36
CA TYR A 871 39.18 -4.97 -2.48
C TYR A 871 40.33 -4.01 -2.14
N ASN A 872 40.71 -3.85 -0.87
CA ASN A 872 41.88 -3.08 -0.44
C ASN A 872 43.09 -3.96 -0.12
N GLN A 873 42.96 -5.29 -0.18
CA GLN A 873 44.01 -6.23 0.20
C GLN A 873 44.76 -6.75 -1.03
N ASP A 874 46.04 -7.08 -0.85
CA ASP A 874 46.86 -7.77 -1.86
C ASP A 874 46.73 -9.31 -1.73
N SER A 875 46.53 -9.80 -0.50
CA SER A 875 46.34 -11.22 -0.19
C SER A 875 45.02 -11.76 -0.76
N ILE A 876 45.01 -13.03 -1.16
CA ILE A 876 43.81 -13.75 -1.58
C ILE A 876 43.02 -14.17 -0.33
N GLU A 877 41.88 -13.50 -0.11
CA GLU A 877 41.04 -13.71 1.05
C GLU A 877 39.77 -14.48 0.70
N LEU A 878 39.34 -15.37 1.59
CA LEU A 878 38.00 -15.96 1.60
C LEU A 878 37.25 -15.44 2.81
N ILE A 879 36.12 -14.79 2.57
CA ILE A 879 35.18 -14.40 3.62
C ILE A 879 33.96 -15.30 3.47
N ILE A 880 33.59 -15.95 4.56
CA ILE A 880 32.41 -16.83 4.62
C ILE A 880 31.46 -16.18 5.61
N ASP A 881 30.33 -15.67 5.13
CA ASP A 881 29.21 -15.34 6.01
C ASP A 881 28.38 -16.61 6.21
N ILE A 882 28.41 -17.13 7.43
CA ILE A 882 27.73 -18.38 7.73
C ILE A 882 26.33 -18.03 8.27
N GLY A 883 25.30 -18.48 7.57
CA GLY A 883 23.92 -18.40 8.01
C GLY A 883 23.10 -19.54 7.43
N THR A 884 21.78 -19.32 7.31
CA THR A 884 20.85 -20.23 6.65
C THR A 884 21.28 -20.48 5.20
N ASN A 885 21.83 -19.44 4.57
CA ASN A 885 22.64 -19.52 3.36
C ASN A 885 24.11 -19.29 3.75
N GLY A 886 25.03 -19.86 2.98
CA GLY A 886 26.46 -19.58 3.13
C GLY A 886 26.93 -18.70 2.00
N GLU A 887 27.08 -17.40 2.25
CA GLU A 887 27.61 -16.45 1.29
C GLU A 887 29.14 -16.44 1.33
N LEU A 888 29.76 -16.50 0.14
CA LEU A 888 31.20 -16.48 -0.04
C LEU A 888 31.61 -15.21 -0.78
N ILE A 889 32.61 -14.50 -0.25
CA ILE A 889 33.36 -13.46 -0.98
C ILE A 889 34.80 -13.95 -1.11
N PHE A 890 35.33 -13.96 -2.32
CA PHE A 890 36.66 -14.47 -2.58
C PHE A 890 37.46 -13.57 -3.53
N GLY A 891 38.71 -13.29 -3.17
CA GLY A 891 39.65 -12.56 -4.01
C GLY A 891 40.40 -11.47 -3.26
N ASN A 892 40.75 -10.40 -3.99
CA ASN A 892 41.57 -9.30 -3.49
C ASN A 892 41.27 -8.01 -4.30
N ARG A 893 42.15 -7.00 -4.24
CA ARG A 893 42.00 -5.75 -5.02
C ARG A 893 41.96 -5.90 -6.54
N GLU A 894 42.50 -6.99 -7.09
CA GLU A 894 42.56 -7.18 -8.55
C GLU A 894 41.27 -7.76 -9.10
N ARG A 895 40.68 -8.75 -8.41
CA ARG A 895 39.44 -9.40 -8.82
C ARG A 895 38.71 -9.96 -7.61
N LEU A 896 37.39 -9.74 -7.56
CA LEU A 896 36.50 -10.28 -6.54
C LEU A 896 35.39 -11.09 -7.21
N VAL A 897 35.10 -12.24 -6.61
CA VAL A 897 33.99 -13.11 -7.00
C VAL A 897 33.16 -13.44 -5.75
N SER A 898 31.87 -13.65 -5.93
CA SER A 898 30.99 -14.12 -4.87
C SER A 898 30.17 -15.34 -5.28
N ALA A 899 29.69 -16.09 -4.30
CA ALA A 899 28.76 -17.18 -4.53
C ALA A 899 27.84 -17.37 -3.31
N SER A 900 26.66 -17.95 -3.54
CA SER A 900 25.77 -18.39 -2.47
C SER A 900 25.75 -19.91 -2.42
N CYS A 901 25.88 -20.48 -1.23
CA CYS A 901 25.87 -21.91 -0.97
C CYS A 901 24.63 -22.29 -0.18
N ALA A 902 23.93 -23.35 -0.59
CA ALA A 902 22.84 -23.93 0.19
C ALA A 902 23.39 -24.71 1.40
N THR A 903 23.72 -24.00 2.47
CA THR A 903 24.28 -24.57 3.71
C THR A 903 23.22 -25.25 4.56
N GLY A 904 21.98 -24.77 4.49
CA GLY A 904 20.89 -25.20 5.36
C GLY A 904 21.05 -24.65 6.78
N PRO A 905 20.00 -24.72 7.61
CA PRO A 905 20.00 -24.06 8.91
C PRO A 905 20.65 -24.90 10.02
N ALA A 906 21.30 -26.02 9.66
CA ALA A 906 21.95 -26.94 10.59
C ALA A 906 23.02 -26.27 11.46
N PHE A 907 23.79 -25.34 10.89
CA PHE A 907 24.77 -24.56 11.63
C PHE A 907 24.13 -23.60 12.63
N GLU A 908 22.87 -23.19 12.44
CA GLU A 908 22.13 -22.37 13.41
C GLU A 908 21.49 -23.22 14.54
N GLY A 909 21.69 -24.55 14.50
CA GLY A 909 21.09 -25.50 15.42
C GLY A 909 19.67 -25.95 15.02
N ALA A 910 19.13 -25.49 13.90
CA ALA A 910 17.85 -25.99 13.40
C ALA A 910 18.03 -27.33 12.65
N GLU A 911 16.96 -28.12 12.55
CA GLU A 911 16.96 -29.45 11.90
C GLU A 911 17.86 -30.51 12.54
N LEU A 912 18.55 -30.19 13.64
CA LEU A 912 19.26 -31.17 14.48
C LEU A 912 18.34 -31.66 15.60
N LYS A 913 18.46 -32.92 16.00
CA LYS A 913 17.57 -33.57 16.98
C LYS A 913 17.45 -32.82 18.31
N PHE A 914 18.58 -32.37 18.86
CA PHE A 914 18.65 -31.52 20.05
C PHE A 914 19.37 -30.21 19.76
N GLY A 915 19.36 -29.78 18.50
CA GLY A 915 19.92 -28.49 18.16
C GLY A 915 19.02 -27.37 18.65
N MET A 916 19.65 -26.27 19.05
CA MET A 916 18.96 -25.05 19.45
C MET A 916 19.81 -23.85 19.10
N ARG A 917 19.20 -22.66 19.04
CA ARG A 917 19.97 -21.43 18.89
C ARG A 917 20.86 -21.18 20.10
N ALA A 918 21.90 -20.37 19.91
CA ALA A 918 22.75 -19.91 20.98
C ALA A 918 21.94 -19.08 22.00
N ALA A 919 21.63 -19.71 23.14
CA ALA A 919 20.88 -19.14 24.25
C ALA A 919 21.33 -19.81 25.58
N PRO A 920 21.02 -19.23 26.75
CA PRO A 920 21.36 -19.83 28.04
C PRO A 920 20.94 -21.30 28.14
N GLY A 921 21.87 -22.16 28.55
CA GLY A 921 21.68 -23.62 28.60
C GLY A 921 22.01 -24.37 27.31
N ALA A 922 22.31 -23.70 26.20
CA ALA A 922 22.80 -24.34 24.99
C ALA A 922 24.28 -24.69 25.11
N ILE A 923 24.66 -25.90 24.71
CA ILE A 923 26.04 -26.37 24.67
C ILE A 923 26.77 -25.65 23.53
N GLU A 924 27.79 -24.85 23.87
CA GLU A 924 28.59 -24.05 22.93
C GLU A 924 29.98 -24.63 22.63
N LYS A 925 30.48 -25.49 23.52
CA LYS A 925 31.81 -26.09 23.40
C LYS A 925 31.80 -27.47 24.02
N LEU A 926 32.50 -28.43 23.40
CA LEU A 926 32.65 -29.77 23.98
C LEU A 926 33.97 -30.43 23.64
N GLU A 927 34.41 -31.31 24.52
CA GLU A 927 35.61 -32.11 24.34
C GLU A 927 35.31 -33.57 24.66
N ILE A 928 35.86 -34.47 23.84
CA ILE A 928 35.71 -35.91 24.01
C ILE A 928 37.09 -36.51 24.26
N ASP A 929 37.24 -37.21 25.38
CA ASP A 929 38.47 -37.91 25.71
C ASP A 929 38.65 -39.12 24.78
N LYS A 930 39.83 -39.21 24.13
CA LYS A 930 40.09 -40.22 23.09
C LYS A 930 40.20 -41.66 23.61
N GLU A 931 40.45 -41.84 24.91
CA GLU A 931 40.66 -43.17 25.51
C GLU A 931 39.39 -43.67 26.20
N THR A 932 38.74 -42.80 26.99
CA THR A 932 37.56 -43.12 27.80
C THR A 932 36.25 -42.87 27.07
N LEU A 933 36.25 -42.04 26.03
CA LEU A 933 35.06 -41.56 25.32
C LEU A 933 34.08 -40.79 26.20
N GLU A 934 34.53 -40.30 27.36
CA GLU A 934 33.75 -39.40 28.20
C GLU A 934 33.72 -37.98 27.64
N VAL A 935 32.61 -37.29 27.89
CA VAL A 935 32.31 -35.98 27.33
C VAL A 935 32.32 -34.95 28.44
N ARG A 936 33.03 -33.83 28.21
CA ARG A 936 32.86 -32.60 28.99
C ARG A 936 32.44 -31.48 28.06
N TYR A 937 31.59 -30.58 28.53
CA TYR A 937 31.04 -29.50 27.71
C TYR A 937 30.82 -28.23 28.52
N LYS A 938 30.67 -27.11 27.82
CA LYS A 938 30.25 -25.81 28.38
C LYS A 938 28.93 -25.38 27.78
N ILE A 939 28.14 -24.67 28.58
CA ILE A 939 26.91 -24.03 28.14
C ILE A 939 27.08 -22.52 28.14
N ILE A 940 26.28 -21.83 27.32
CA ILE A 940 26.28 -20.37 27.23
C ILE A 940 25.99 -19.74 28.60
N ASP A 941 26.71 -18.65 28.89
CA ASP A 941 26.71 -17.88 30.15
C ASP A 941 27.26 -18.65 31.38
N GLU A 942 28.02 -19.74 31.18
CA GLU A 942 28.73 -20.46 32.24
C GLU A 942 30.19 -20.74 31.85
N ASP A 943 31.13 -20.29 32.70
CA ASP A 943 32.56 -20.43 32.44
C ASP A 943 33.12 -21.81 32.83
N ARG A 944 32.43 -22.53 33.74
CA ARG A 944 32.85 -23.85 34.24
C ARG A 944 32.51 -24.98 33.26
N TRP A 945 33.31 -26.04 33.27
CA TRP A 945 32.99 -27.26 32.52
C TRP A 945 31.92 -28.09 33.24
N SER A 946 31.13 -28.87 32.49
CA SER A 946 30.11 -29.77 33.06
C SER A 946 30.65 -30.73 34.13
N THR A 947 31.93 -31.10 34.06
CA THR A 947 32.62 -31.94 35.04
C THR A 947 33.01 -31.22 36.33
N GLU A 948 32.86 -29.89 36.38
CA GLU A 948 33.18 -29.02 37.52
C GLU A 948 31.92 -28.56 38.27
N MET A 949 30.76 -29.10 37.89
CA MET A 949 29.44 -28.76 38.41
C MET A 949 28.69 -30.02 38.83
N GLU A 950 27.81 -29.91 39.82
CA GLU A 950 26.88 -31.00 40.14
C GLU A 950 25.87 -31.15 38.99
N PRO A 951 25.44 -32.38 38.63
CA PRO A 951 24.57 -32.62 37.47
C PRO A 951 23.32 -31.73 37.44
N GLU A 952 22.69 -31.53 38.59
CA GLU A 952 21.45 -30.76 38.73
C GLU A 952 21.67 -29.24 38.54
N GLU A 953 22.91 -28.76 38.64
CA GLU A 953 23.27 -27.35 38.46
C GLU A 953 23.56 -26.99 37.00
N ILE A 954 23.88 -27.97 36.14
CA ILE A 954 24.29 -27.73 34.75
C ILE A 954 23.12 -27.18 33.93
N GLY A 955 21.97 -27.86 33.96
CA GLY A 955 20.75 -27.38 33.32
C GLY A 955 20.81 -27.28 31.78
N ALA A 956 21.59 -28.13 31.11
CA ALA A 956 21.71 -28.12 29.64
C ALA A 956 20.34 -28.34 28.95
N LYS A 957 20.13 -27.69 27.79
CA LYS A 957 18.88 -27.72 27.03
C LYS A 957 19.01 -28.30 25.62
N GLY A 958 20.18 -28.15 25.01
CA GLY A 958 20.45 -28.57 23.64
C GLY A 958 21.85 -28.15 23.20
N ILE A 959 22.13 -28.24 21.90
CA ILE A 959 23.44 -27.96 21.29
C ILE A 959 23.28 -26.78 20.33
N CYS A 960 24.11 -25.74 20.45
CA CYS A 960 24.10 -24.63 19.48
C CYS A 960 25.08 -24.85 18.32
N GLY A 961 25.11 -23.91 17.38
CA GLY A 961 25.94 -23.97 16.18
C GLY A 961 27.43 -24.19 16.44
N SER A 962 28.02 -23.41 17.35
CA SER A 962 29.41 -23.61 17.78
C SER A 962 29.59 -24.98 18.42
N GLY A 963 28.65 -25.41 19.26
CA GLY A 963 28.65 -26.72 19.89
C GLY A 963 28.65 -27.88 18.90
N ILE A 964 27.86 -27.84 17.82
CA ILE A 964 27.82 -28.91 16.81
C ILE A 964 29.04 -28.87 15.88
N ILE A 965 29.55 -27.67 15.55
CA ILE A 965 30.81 -27.48 14.82
C ILE A 965 32.00 -28.07 15.60
N ASP A 966 31.94 -28.06 16.94
CA ASP A 966 32.94 -28.69 17.80
C ASP A 966 32.69 -30.19 17.98
N ALA A 967 31.42 -30.59 18.14
CA ALA A 967 31.01 -31.97 18.38
C ALA A 967 31.49 -32.94 17.31
N ILE A 968 31.27 -32.62 16.03
CA ILE A 968 31.55 -33.55 14.92
C ILE A 968 33.06 -33.81 14.76
N PRO A 969 33.93 -32.78 14.73
CA PRO A 969 35.37 -32.99 14.79
C PRO A 969 35.82 -33.78 16.01
N GLN A 970 35.26 -33.54 17.20
CA GLN A 970 35.62 -34.30 18.41
C GLN A 970 35.22 -35.78 18.29
N LEU A 971 34.02 -36.08 17.78
CA LEU A 971 33.59 -37.45 17.48
C LEU A 971 34.53 -38.13 16.48
N PHE A 972 34.98 -37.39 15.46
CA PHE A 972 35.93 -37.90 14.46
C PHE A 972 37.32 -38.15 15.06
N LEU A 973 37.84 -37.20 15.84
CA LEU A 973 39.15 -37.30 16.50
C LEU A 973 39.21 -38.39 17.58
N ALA A 974 38.12 -38.63 18.31
CA ALA A 974 37.97 -39.73 19.26
C ALA A 974 37.74 -41.08 18.56
N GLY A 975 37.58 -41.09 17.23
CA GLY A 975 37.36 -42.28 16.44
C GLY A 975 35.99 -42.92 16.63
N ILE A 976 35.01 -42.18 17.16
CA ILE A 976 33.60 -42.57 17.31
C ILE A 976 32.92 -42.63 15.94
N ILE A 977 33.26 -41.70 15.05
CA ILE A 977 32.87 -41.70 13.64
C ILE A 977 34.08 -41.87 12.71
N ASP A 978 33.85 -42.40 11.51
CA ASP A 978 34.88 -42.50 10.47
C ASP A 978 34.96 -41.25 9.58
N LYS A 979 35.89 -41.25 8.61
CA LYS A 979 36.10 -40.14 7.66
C LYS A 979 34.86 -39.80 6.82
N THR A 980 33.92 -40.75 6.69
CA THR A 980 32.65 -40.54 5.99
C THR A 980 31.56 -40.00 6.91
N GLY A 981 31.83 -39.82 8.20
CA GLY A 981 30.85 -39.41 9.21
C GLY A 981 29.92 -40.53 9.67
N ARG A 982 30.25 -41.80 9.43
CA ARG A 982 29.48 -42.95 9.95
C ARG A 982 29.99 -43.34 11.33
N PHE A 983 29.07 -43.62 12.25
CA PHE A 983 29.42 -44.23 13.53
C PHE A 983 30.10 -45.59 13.35
N LYS A 984 31.20 -45.82 14.07
CA LYS A 984 31.81 -47.14 14.14
C LYS A 984 30.94 -48.08 14.96
N LYS A 985 30.89 -49.35 14.54
CA LYS A 985 30.20 -50.40 15.28
C LYS A 985 31.01 -50.77 16.53
N ASP A 986 30.30 -51.16 17.58
CA ASP A 986 30.89 -51.74 18.81
C ASP A 986 31.81 -50.79 19.59
N LEU A 987 31.36 -49.56 19.84
CA LEU A 987 32.07 -48.59 20.69
C LEU A 987 32.01 -48.99 22.18
N PRO A 988 33.12 -48.96 22.93
CA PRO A 988 33.18 -49.43 24.32
C PRO A 988 32.69 -48.36 25.31
N THR A 989 31.53 -47.75 25.07
CA THR A 989 30.96 -46.71 25.93
C THR A 989 29.44 -46.81 25.99
N PRO A 990 28.81 -46.59 27.16
CA PRO A 990 27.35 -46.53 27.28
C PRO A 990 26.73 -45.32 26.57
N ARG A 991 27.54 -44.32 26.17
CA ARG A 991 27.08 -43.14 25.44
C ARG A 991 26.66 -43.46 24.00
N PHE A 992 27.16 -44.54 23.41
CA PHE A 992 26.75 -44.97 22.07
C PHE A 992 25.59 -45.96 22.18
N ARG A 993 24.50 -45.70 21.45
CA ARG A 993 23.34 -46.61 21.41
C ARG A 993 22.61 -46.57 20.07
N MET A 994 21.74 -47.56 19.87
CA MET A 994 20.81 -47.63 18.74
C MET A 994 19.42 -47.20 19.23
N ASN A 995 18.86 -46.15 18.63
CA ASN A 995 17.53 -45.64 18.94
C ASN A 995 16.65 -45.74 17.70
N GLU A 996 15.55 -46.50 17.77
CA GLU A 996 14.66 -46.81 16.63
C GLU A 996 15.39 -47.27 15.35
N GLY A 997 16.54 -47.95 15.52
CA GLY A 997 17.37 -48.41 14.40
C GLY A 997 18.38 -47.39 13.87
N SER A 998 18.45 -46.17 14.40
CA SER A 998 19.46 -45.16 14.09
C SER A 998 20.52 -45.05 15.20
N PRO A 999 21.83 -45.00 14.87
CA PRO A 999 22.87 -44.78 15.87
C PRO A 999 22.88 -43.33 16.37
N GLU A 1000 23.09 -43.17 17.67
CA GLU A 1000 23.24 -41.88 18.36
C GLU A 1000 24.29 -41.95 19.48
N PHE A 1001 24.88 -40.79 19.81
CA PHE A 1001 25.87 -40.63 20.86
C PHE A 1001 25.43 -39.57 21.89
N VAL A 1002 25.41 -39.95 23.17
CA VAL A 1002 24.94 -39.10 24.27
C VAL A 1002 26.00 -38.09 24.68
N ILE A 1003 25.68 -36.80 24.52
CA ILE A 1003 26.51 -35.66 24.93
C ILE A 1003 26.25 -35.34 26.40
N ALA A 1004 24.98 -35.14 26.78
CA ALA A 1004 24.55 -34.88 28.15
C ALA A 1004 23.45 -35.85 28.58
N TRP A 1005 23.55 -36.37 29.80
CA TRP A 1005 22.56 -37.30 30.38
C TRP A 1005 21.35 -36.54 30.91
N ALA A 1006 20.18 -37.17 30.94
CA ALA A 1006 18.92 -36.54 31.39
C ALA A 1006 19.03 -35.79 32.74
N LYS A 1007 19.81 -36.32 33.70
CA LYS A 1007 20.07 -35.71 35.01
C LYS A 1007 20.87 -34.40 34.95
N GLU A 1008 21.59 -34.16 33.86
CA GLU A 1008 22.41 -32.98 33.58
C GLU A 1008 21.63 -31.91 32.80
N THR A 1009 20.37 -32.20 32.45
CA THR A 1009 19.55 -31.38 31.56
C THR A 1009 18.34 -30.80 32.28
N SER A 1010 17.93 -29.60 31.87
CA SER A 1010 16.68 -28.99 32.35
C SER A 1010 15.43 -29.49 31.61
N ILE A 1011 15.62 -30.19 30.49
CA ILE A 1011 14.52 -30.80 29.71
C ILE A 1011 14.17 -32.24 30.16
N GLY A 1012 14.94 -32.82 31.09
CA GLY A 1012 14.72 -34.15 31.63
C GLY A 1012 14.92 -35.30 30.62
N GLN A 1013 15.69 -35.06 29.55
CA GLN A 1013 15.97 -36.01 28.46
C GLN A 1013 17.46 -36.01 28.11
N ASP A 1014 17.99 -37.13 27.62
CA ASP A 1014 19.37 -37.18 27.13
C ASP A 1014 19.54 -36.31 25.89
N ILE A 1015 20.52 -35.43 25.87
CA ILE A 1015 20.92 -34.66 24.68
C ILE A 1015 21.92 -35.51 23.89
N VAL A 1016 21.60 -35.81 22.63
CA VAL A 1016 22.39 -36.70 21.77
C VAL A 1016 22.72 -36.05 20.43
N VAL A 1017 23.80 -36.53 19.80
CA VAL A 1017 24.10 -36.32 18.38
C VAL A 1017 23.84 -37.61 17.62
N CYS A 1018 22.94 -37.57 16.65
CA CYS A 1018 22.55 -38.73 15.84
C CYS A 1018 23.17 -38.71 14.43
N GLN A 1019 23.02 -39.82 13.69
CA GLN A 1019 23.56 -39.92 12.33
C GLN A 1019 23.01 -38.87 11.37
N ASN A 1020 21.74 -38.47 11.53
CA ASN A 1020 21.12 -37.45 10.68
C ASN A 1020 21.70 -36.06 10.96
N ASP A 1021 21.98 -35.73 12.23
CA ASP A 1021 22.62 -34.47 12.62
C ASP A 1021 23.99 -34.33 11.93
N ILE A 1022 24.79 -35.40 11.92
CA ILE A 1022 26.09 -35.43 11.23
C ILE A 1022 25.92 -35.21 9.73
N ARG A 1023 24.92 -35.84 9.11
CA ARG A 1023 24.65 -35.68 7.67
C ARG A 1023 24.24 -34.26 7.32
N ALA A 1024 23.41 -33.63 8.14
CA ALA A 1024 22.97 -32.25 7.95
C ALA A 1024 24.16 -31.29 7.94
N ILE A 1025 25.07 -31.40 8.91
CA ILE A 1025 26.29 -30.58 8.94
C ILE A 1025 27.23 -30.88 7.77
N GLN A 1026 27.37 -32.17 7.38
CA GLN A 1026 28.19 -32.53 6.22
C GLN A 1026 27.67 -31.90 4.93
N LEU A 1027 26.34 -31.83 4.72
CA LEU A 1027 25.77 -31.19 3.53
C LEU A 1027 26.17 -29.72 3.47
N GLY A 1028 25.98 -28.99 4.58
CA GLY A 1028 26.30 -27.58 4.60
C GLY A 1028 27.80 -27.27 4.44
N LYS A 1029 28.67 -27.99 5.17
CA LYS A 1029 30.12 -27.82 5.01
C LYS A 1029 30.61 -28.25 3.62
N GLY A 1030 29.97 -29.26 3.04
CA GLY A 1030 30.27 -29.75 1.69
C GLY A 1030 29.99 -28.69 0.63
N ALA A 1031 28.89 -27.95 0.79
CA ALA A 1031 28.51 -26.85 -0.09
C ALA A 1031 29.52 -25.71 -0.04
N MET A 1032 29.88 -25.24 1.16
CA MET A 1032 30.88 -24.17 1.35
C MET A 1032 32.25 -24.53 0.76
N TYR A 1033 32.74 -25.74 1.04
CA TYR A 1033 34.02 -26.19 0.50
C TYR A 1033 33.99 -26.30 -1.02
N ALA A 1034 32.91 -26.86 -1.58
CA ALA A 1034 32.75 -26.99 -3.03
C ALA A 1034 32.68 -25.63 -3.73
N GLY A 1035 31.90 -24.69 -3.18
CA GLY A 1035 31.85 -23.30 -3.62
C GLY A 1035 33.24 -22.68 -3.62
N THR A 1036 33.97 -22.78 -2.50
CA THR A 1036 35.33 -22.26 -2.39
C THR A 1036 36.28 -22.85 -3.44
N LYS A 1037 36.24 -24.16 -3.69
CA LYS A 1037 37.09 -24.81 -4.72
C LYS A 1037 36.77 -24.33 -6.13
N ILE A 1038 35.50 -24.03 -6.41
CA ILE A 1038 35.09 -23.44 -7.68
C ILE A 1038 35.64 -22.01 -7.77
N LEU A 1039 35.49 -21.18 -6.74
CA LEU A 1039 36.00 -19.81 -6.74
C LEU A 1039 37.53 -19.75 -6.90
N LEU A 1040 38.27 -20.65 -6.24
CA LEU A 1040 39.72 -20.84 -6.43
C LEU A 1040 40.06 -21.08 -7.91
N LYS A 1041 39.35 -22.02 -8.54
CA LYS A 1041 39.52 -22.32 -9.97
C LYS A 1041 39.15 -21.13 -10.86
N THR A 1042 38.10 -20.39 -10.53
CA THR A 1042 37.64 -19.21 -11.28
C THR A 1042 38.65 -18.07 -11.27
N LEU A 1043 39.33 -17.84 -10.13
CA LEU A 1043 40.43 -16.87 -10.03
C LEU A 1043 41.77 -17.42 -10.52
N GLY A 1044 41.89 -18.73 -10.74
CA GLY A 1044 43.13 -19.38 -11.18
C GLY A 1044 44.21 -19.39 -10.09
N VAL A 1045 43.81 -19.51 -8.82
CA VAL A 1045 44.71 -19.52 -7.66
C VAL A 1045 44.63 -20.86 -6.92
N ASP A 1046 45.79 -21.35 -6.47
CA ASP A 1046 45.92 -22.69 -5.88
C ASP A 1046 45.85 -22.69 -4.34
N LYS A 1047 46.00 -21.52 -3.71
CA LYS A 1047 46.11 -21.37 -2.26
C LYS A 1047 45.31 -20.19 -1.74
N LEU A 1048 44.90 -20.33 -0.49
CA LEU A 1048 44.22 -19.32 0.30
C LEU A 1048 45.22 -18.71 1.28
N ASP A 1049 45.34 -17.38 1.27
CA ASP A 1049 46.24 -16.68 2.19
C ASP A 1049 45.58 -16.46 3.54
N LYS A 1050 44.27 -16.16 3.54
CA LYS A 1050 43.52 -15.77 4.73
C LYS A 1050 42.05 -16.17 4.62
N VAL A 1051 41.48 -16.66 5.73
CA VAL A 1051 40.05 -16.99 5.84
C VAL A 1051 39.43 -16.18 6.97
N ILE A 1052 38.30 -15.54 6.68
CA ILE A 1052 37.51 -14.76 7.63
C ILE A 1052 36.14 -15.43 7.75
N LEU A 1053 35.81 -15.91 8.95
CA LEU A 1053 34.51 -16.48 9.26
C LEU A 1053 33.65 -15.39 9.89
N ALA A 1054 32.63 -14.95 9.16
CA ALA A 1054 31.60 -14.02 9.62
C ALA A 1054 30.32 -14.78 9.94
N GLY A 1055 29.42 -14.10 10.68
CA GLY A 1055 28.08 -14.60 10.96
C GLY A 1055 27.72 -14.43 12.43
N ALA A 1056 26.42 -14.45 12.70
CA ALA A 1056 25.86 -14.14 14.01
C ALA A 1056 25.72 -15.35 14.95
N PHE A 1057 26.65 -16.31 14.89
CA PHE A 1057 26.67 -17.41 15.86
C PHE A 1057 26.95 -16.83 17.23
N GLY A 1058 26.03 -17.03 18.17
CA GLY A 1058 26.34 -16.76 19.56
C GLY A 1058 27.51 -17.64 19.96
N SER A 1059 28.55 -17.02 20.52
CA SER A 1059 29.85 -17.59 20.88
C SER A 1059 30.84 -17.85 19.72
N TYR A 1060 32.13 -17.77 20.10
CA TYR A 1060 33.31 -17.88 19.25
C TYR A 1060 33.32 -19.22 18.49
N ILE A 1061 33.37 -19.21 17.15
CA ILE A 1061 33.60 -20.44 16.37
C ILE A 1061 35.05 -20.87 16.59
N ASP A 1062 35.25 -22.11 17.06
CA ASP A 1062 36.59 -22.66 17.21
C ASP A 1062 37.22 -22.88 15.82
N LYS A 1063 38.29 -22.12 15.54
CA LYS A 1063 38.99 -22.10 14.25
C LYS A 1063 39.54 -23.47 13.88
N GLN A 1064 40.02 -24.22 14.86
CA GLN A 1064 40.59 -25.54 14.65
C GLN A 1064 39.49 -26.54 14.32
N SER A 1065 38.35 -26.48 15.01
CA SER A 1065 37.18 -27.33 14.73
C SER A 1065 36.57 -27.02 13.36
N ALA A 1066 36.46 -25.76 12.95
CA ALA A 1066 36.01 -25.38 11.60
C ALA A 1066 36.94 -25.93 10.50
N ALA A 1067 38.26 -25.87 10.72
CA ALA A 1067 39.26 -26.43 9.79
C ALA A 1067 39.21 -27.98 9.76
N LEU A 1068 39.07 -28.64 10.91
CA LEU A 1068 38.95 -30.10 11.02
C LEU A 1068 37.64 -30.64 10.44
N LEU A 1069 36.56 -29.88 10.54
CA LEU A 1069 35.30 -30.18 9.88
C LEU A 1069 35.44 -30.11 8.35
N GLY A 1070 36.39 -29.27 7.88
CA GLY A 1070 36.66 -29.04 6.47
C GLY A 1070 35.61 -28.15 5.81
N MET A 1071 35.30 -27.03 6.45
CA MET A 1071 34.39 -26.01 5.90
C MET A 1071 35.03 -25.25 4.72
N PHE A 1072 36.35 -25.15 4.69
CA PHE A 1072 37.16 -24.49 3.67
C PHE A 1072 38.45 -25.27 3.40
N PRO A 1073 39.12 -25.06 2.25
CA PRO A 1073 40.42 -25.63 1.93
C PRO A 1073 41.50 -25.27 2.96
N ASP A 1074 42.54 -26.09 3.04
CA ASP A 1074 43.58 -25.95 4.05
C ASP A 1074 44.22 -24.54 4.06
N CYS A 1075 44.26 -23.95 5.25
CA CYS A 1075 44.78 -22.62 5.54
C CYS A 1075 45.50 -22.65 6.88
N ALA A 1076 46.56 -21.85 7.02
CA ALA A 1076 47.35 -21.80 8.24
C ALA A 1076 46.48 -21.28 9.42
N PRO A 1077 46.48 -21.93 10.60
CA PRO A 1077 45.63 -21.54 11.73
C PRO A 1077 45.77 -20.08 12.17
N GLU A 1078 46.98 -19.51 12.04
CA GLU A 1078 47.29 -18.10 12.31
C GLU A 1078 46.58 -17.12 11.36
N ASN A 1079 46.19 -17.58 10.17
CA ASN A 1079 45.51 -16.80 9.13
C ASN A 1079 43.99 -17.06 9.11
N LEU A 1080 43.47 -17.77 10.11
CA LEU A 1080 42.04 -17.96 10.33
C LEU A 1080 41.54 -16.90 11.31
N TYR A 1081 40.58 -16.10 10.87
CA TYR A 1081 39.96 -15.06 11.67
C TYR A 1081 38.47 -15.35 11.82
N SER A 1082 37.94 -15.07 13.01
CA SER A 1082 36.49 -15.06 13.22
C SER A 1082 36.11 -13.63 13.56
N VAL A 1083 35.15 -13.12 12.83
CA VAL A 1083 34.51 -11.81 13.05
C VAL A 1083 33.06 -12.07 13.43
N GLY A 1084 32.45 -11.12 14.15
CA GLY A 1084 31.06 -11.24 14.58
C GLY A 1084 30.08 -10.97 13.44
N ASN A 1085 29.06 -10.16 13.74
CA ASN A 1085 28.07 -9.75 12.73
C ASN A 1085 28.65 -8.71 11.76
N ALA A 1086 29.44 -9.16 10.78
CA ALA A 1086 30.06 -8.28 9.79
C ALA A 1086 29.03 -7.55 8.91
N ALA A 1087 27.88 -8.17 8.61
CA ALA A 1087 26.78 -7.50 7.91
C ALA A 1087 26.24 -6.31 8.72
N GLY A 1088 26.03 -6.49 10.03
CA GLY A 1088 25.66 -5.43 10.96
C GLY A 1088 26.71 -4.32 11.07
N ASP A 1089 28.00 -4.67 11.05
CA ASP A 1089 29.08 -3.68 11.00
C ASP A 1089 29.10 -2.91 9.67
N GLY A 1090 28.81 -3.58 8.54
CA GLY A 1090 28.60 -2.94 7.24
C GLY A 1090 27.45 -1.93 7.25
N ALA A 1091 26.31 -2.30 7.84
CA ALA A 1091 25.19 -1.37 8.01
C ALA A 1091 25.61 -0.14 8.82
N ARG A 1092 26.29 -0.34 9.96
CA ARG A 1092 26.83 0.76 10.77
C ARG A 1092 27.80 1.65 10.00
N MET A 1093 28.69 1.07 9.19
CA MET A 1093 29.61 1.83 8.35
C MET A 1093 28.87 2.67 7.31
N ALA A 1094 27.84 2.11 6.66
CA ALA A 1094 27.01 2.85 5.70
C ALA A 1094 26.19 3.96 6.36
N LEU A 1095 25.73 3.77 7.61
CA LEU A 1095 25.09 4.83 8.40
C LEU A 1095 26.06 5.97 8.73
N LEU A 1096 27.27 5.61 9.17
CA LEU A 1096 28.25 6.54 9.71
C LEU A 1096 29.13 7.21 8.67
N ASP A 1097 29.30 6.64 7.47
CA ASP A 1097 30.14 7.20 6.40
C ASP A 1097 29.44 7.14 5.03
N VAL A 1098 29.12 8.31 4.48
CA VAL A 1098 28.53 8.41 3.12
C VAL A 1098 29.45 7.89 2.02
N ASP A 1099 30.77 7.86 2.24
CA ASP A 1099 31.69 7.28 1.26
C ASP A 1099 31.57 5.75 1.26
N LYS A 1100 31.23 5.14 2.40
CA LYS A 1100 30.91 3.70 2.48
C LYS A 1100 29.62 3.33 1.75
N ARG A 1101 28.61 4.23 1.71
CA ARG A 1101 27.42 4.04 0.84
C ARG A 1101 27.81 3.96 -0.64
N LYS A 1102 28.71 4.86 -1.08
CA LYS A 1102 29.21 4.86 -2.47
C LYS A 1102 30.06 3.62 -2.78
N GLU A 1103 30.94 3.24 -1.85
CA GLU A 1103 31.75 2.02 -1.98
C GLU A 1103 30.86 0.78 -2.09
N ALA A 1104 29.76 0.71 -1.33
CA ALA A 1104 28.80 -0.38 -1.44
C ALA A 1104 28.21 -0.49 -2.85
N ASP A 1105 27.71 0.61 -3.43
CA ASP A 1105 27.18 0.63 -4.80
C ASP A 1105 28.24 0.29 -5.86
N GLU A 1106 29.46 0.81 -5.70
CA GLU A 1106 30.54 0.57 -6.63
C GLU A 1106 31.00 -0.89 -6.61
N PHE A 1107 31.31 -1.43 -5.43
CA PHE A 1107 31.90 -2.76 -5.32
C PHE A 1107 30.87 -3.87 -5.48
N ALA A 1108 29.61 -3.68 -5.07
CA ALA A 1108 28.55 -4.65 -5.37
C ALA A 1108 28.37 -4.90 -6.87
N ARG A 1109 28.83 -4.00 -7.75
CA ARG A 1109 28.82 -4.16 -9.21
C ARG A 1109 30.12 -4.69 -9.79
N LYS A 1110 31.23 -4.57 -9.05
CA LYS A 1110 32.55 -5.10 -9.44
C LYS A 1110 32.74 -6.56 -9.03
N VAL A 1111 32.03 -7.01 -8.00
CA VAL A 1111 32.03 -8.41 -7.58
C VAL A 1111 31.28 -9.24 -8.63
N GLU A 1112 31.97 -10.24 -9.17
CA GLU A 1112 31.39 -11.18 -10.14
C GLU A 1112 30.69 -12.33 -9.41
N TYR A 1113 29.37 -12.40 -9.54
CA TYR A 1113 28.59 -13.50 -8.98
C TYR A 1113 28.76 -14.79 -9.80
N ILE A 1114 29.14 -15.87 -9.12
CA ILE A 1114 29.32 -17.20 -9.70
C ILE A 1114 28.15 -18.09 -9.28
N GLU A 1115 27.33 -18.46 -10.26
CA GLU A 1115 26.23 -19.42 -10.10
C GLU A 1115 26.79 -20.84 -10.00
N LEU A 1116 26.84 -21.40 -8.79
CA LEU A 1116 27.45 -22.70 -8.55
C LEU A 1116 26.68 -23.85 -9.22
N THR A 1117 25.37 -23.68 -9.46
CA THR A 1117 24.51 -24.75 -10.01
C THR A 1117 24.76 -25.03 -11.50
N VAL A 1118 25.34 -24.07 -12.23
CA VAL A 1118 25.69 -24.27 -13.65
C VAL A 1118 27.11 -24.83 -13.84
N GLU A 1119 27.90 -24.95 -12.77
CA GLU A 1119 29.25 -25.48 -12.83
C GLU A 1119 29.25 -27.01 -13.01
N PRO A 1120 29.74 -27.56 -14.14
CA PRO A 1120 29.64 -28.99 -14.44
C PRO A 1120 30.35 -29.90 -13.44
N THR A 1121 31.30 -29.35 -12.67
CA THR A 1121 32.07 -30.09 -11.68
C THR A 1121 31.50 -30.00 -10.25
N PHE A 1122 30.44 -29.22 -10.02
CA PHE A 1122 29.91 -28.96 -8.68
C PHE A 1122 29.55 -30.24 -7.93
N GLU A 1123 28.69 -31.11 -8.49
CA GLU A 1123 28.24 -32.34 -7.81
C GLU A 1123 29.41 -33.26 -7.39
N LYS A 1124 30.41 -33.38 -8.27
CA LYS A 1124 31.59 -34.21 -8.02
C LYS A 1124 32.44 -33.64 -6.89
N ILE A 1125 32.63 -32.32 -6.85
CA ILE A 1125 33.39 -31.65 -5.80
C ILE A 1125 32.61 -31.73 -4.49
N PHE A 1126 31.32 -31.37 -4.51
CA PHE A 1126 30.41 -31.44 -3.36
C PHE A 1126 30.42 -32.81 -2.68
N MET A 1127 30.28 -33.90 -3.44
CA MET A 1127 30.34 -35.26 -2.89
C MET A 1127 31.68 -35.57 -2.21
N GLN A 1128 32.81 -35.10 -2.76
CA GLN A 1128 34.14 -35.28 -2.15
C GLN A 1128 34.29 -34.42 -0.88
N SER A 1129 33.66 -33.26 -0.88
CA SER A 1129 33.63 -32.32 0.24
C SER A 1129 32.85 -32.81 1.46
N MET A 1130 32.01 -33.83 1.34
CA MET A 1130 31.22 -34.37 2.47
C MET A 1130 32.08 -35.07 3.54
N TRP A 1131 33.29 -35.55 3.19
CA TRP A 1131 34.17 -36.33 4.08
C TRP A 1131 34.93 -35.43 5.06
N LEU A 1132 35.37 -35.93 6.21
CA LEU A 1132 36.07 -35.14 7.24
C LEU A 1132 37.61 -35.29 7.15
N PRO A 1133 38.40 -34.21 6.99
CA PRO A 1133 38.01 -32.87 6.54
C PRO A 1133 37.69 -32.82 5.02
N HIS A 1134 38.25 -33.72 4.20
CA HIS A 1134 37.92 -33.89 2.78
C HIS A 1134 38.24 -35.32 2.31
N MET A 1135 37.67 -35.77 1.20
CA MET A 1135 37.94 -37.10 0.64
C MET A 1135 39.37 -37.24 0.10
N LYS A 1136 39.85 -36.21 -0.61
CA LYS A 1136 41.09 -36.27 -1.42
C LYS A 1136 42.10 -35.15 -1.18
N ASP A 1137 41.69 -34.06 -0.56
CA ASP A 1137 42.54 -32.86 -0.46
C ASP A 1137 43.41 -33.01 0.78
N ASP A 1138 44.65 -32.55 0.68
CA ASP A 1138 45.62 -32.61 1.77
C ASP A 1138 45.41 -31.43 2.73
N PHE A 1139 45.56 -31.70 4.04
CA PHE A 1139 45.50 -30.69 5.11
C PHE A 1139 46.81 -30.70 5.90
N PRO A 1140 47.93 -30.22 5.31
CA PRO A 1140 49.24 -30.25 5.96
C PRO A 1140 49.26 -29.54 7.32
N HIS A 1141 48.49 -28.45 7.50
CA HIS A 1141 48.44 -27.73 8.77
C HIS A 1141 47.67 -28.48 9.87
N LEU A 1142 46.88 -29.50 9.53
CA LEU A 1142 46.13 -30.32 10.49
C LEU A 1142 46.74 -31.71 10.71
N LYS A 1143 47.88 -32.01 10.07
CA LYS A 1143 48.46 -33.36 10.01
C LYS A 1143 48.71 -33.99 11.38
N ASP A 1144 49.11 -33.20 12.38
CA ASP A 1144 49.40 -33.68 13.73
C ASP A 1144 48.14 -33.94 14.56
N LEU A 1145 47.00 -33.37 14.16
CA LEU A 1145 45.71 -33.52 14.82
C LEU A 1145 44.90 -34.69 14.23
N LEU A 1146 45.02 -34.90 12.91
CA LEU A 1146 44.25 -35.92 12.21
C LEU A 1146 44.63 -37.33 12.68
N PRO A 1147 43.65 -38.25 12.79
CA PRO A 1147 43.94 -39.65 13.10
C PRO A 1147 44.89 -40.24 12.03
N LYS A 1148 45.95 -40.93 12.47
CA LYS A 1148 46.84 -41.62 11.53
C LYS A 1148 46.04 -42.64 10.72
N GLU A 1149 46.06 -42.51 9.39
CA GLU A 1149 45.45 -43.50 8.49
C GLU A 1149 46.07 -44.88 8.81
N LYS A 1150 45.22 -45.85 9.13
CA LYS A 1150 45.61 -47.25 9.33
C LYS A 1150 45.43 -48.03 8.06
#